data_AF-A0A7R9RWG0-F1
#
_entry.id   AF-A0A7R9RWG0-F1
#
_cell.length_a   1.000
_cell.length_b   1.000
_cell.length_c   1.000
_cell.angle_alpha   90.00
_cell.angle_beta   90.00
_cell.angle_gamma   90.00
#
_symmetry.space_group_name_H-M   'P 1'
#
loop_
_entity.id
_entity.type
_entity.pdbx_description
1 polymer ?
#
loop_
_entity_poly.entity_id
_entity_poly.type
_entity_poly.pdbx_seq_one_letter_code
_entity_poly.pdbx_strand_id
1 'polypeptide(L)'
;IQCCEPAGQLYRLIRRSDEQSGRITDLRNKNMNSDRRKQPTDGFELFRADSNCMKDPQSTLLEALLEDNLTEFSDVLTDLGGDVNQCYPAPHNKTCLELACENGQTQFVKLLLQHGADVNQHNKIQRCKPIHFTVNQGHGDVLKLLMNYGADVNAQNHHGRTPLHLLAHRSSLTWLPKGEDKLYWSEKFRECFDILLQRDETQKEIKDNKGNTPLHLAVLGESREGVNMLLSYGADIHAFCGYKNEPTAKTALEMIRSKMSDIDLSKISVPNSDLNQNSQTETTQRSMNLFEAMKCADVVHFEKCLSTNPNLESFDGNKTPLQYACNKGLTKFVRLLVDAGADVDSKNDNSGMYPLHYAAEKGNAEILSHLLKRGAEPNVTDARGDTPLHTAVRMNSRYDASLEEYEKCIDVLLDCKATDVNVADMFGNTPLHLVVMNFPQSVVMKFLKRGANMGLKNQFDETPVSRILPETLERFLNECIEIVDKVEVTSDDFGIDFNYSFLSPPDHSTRGKEEDHFITGEETKRLPETISLWYISQLKSHSHLLKHPVISSFLHFKWEKMRVFYYASAFSYVVFLCLVTSCLLLETKNLTRNQTMTEEEGITSRESDESPVGTQIMWYFILIFNFLFTLCEIFQIIVSPCRYVWTFENWLQWAEIVTIFWIYTNPDSSHLRPLQAVVILLVWGEMIMIMGRHPSSSTYISMFLTVSLSFIKFIAWYSILISAFALSFYVIFTPNEGFGSIIDTFMKSFVMMTGEFDFGEIPLDAAVPYTNIIFLGFLFFITIVLMNLLTGLAVSDTQAIREKAEILSYINQVEHISYVESMLLGDPTKFLSNYPPFSWIPKCAPCNIMSKCGPIMKLLNVLGRSTLIVNGRASEKVTIYPNRKTSKRTSITDNIIKSAIKVAQKGKDSLGILEASDRVKAMELKVASLENVIHALSDNIETLLSTMSAKTN
;
A
#
# COMPACT_ATOMS: atom_id res chain seq x y z
N ILE A 1 23.31 -7.94 17.86
CA ILE A 1 23.05 -7.68 16.43
C ILE A 1 21.52 -7.52 16.28
N GLN A 2 20.81 -6.61 16.96
CA GLN A 2 20.89 -5.14 17.07
C GLN A 2 20.80 -4.42 15.72
N CYS A 3 19.60 -4.44 15.12
CA CYS A 3 18.99 -3.37 14.33
C CYS A 3 17.52 -3.79 14.03
N CYS A 4 16.62 -3.52 14.98
CA CYS A 4 15.18 -3.44 14.75
C CYS A 4 14.64 -2.33 15.66
N GLU A 5 13.74 -1.51 15.09
CA GLU A 5 13.21 -0.21 15.55
C GLU A 5 14.01 1.03 15.11
N PRO A 6 13.35 2.13 14.66
CA PRO A 6 11.94 2.48 14.85
C PRO A 6 11.17 2.90 13.57
N ALA A 7 9.92 2.44 13.43
CA ALA A 7 8.91 3.09 12.55
C ALA A 7 7.53 3.25 13.22
N GLY A 8 7.43 2.95 14.53
CA GLY A 8 6.21 3.08 15.33
C GLY A 8 6.07 4.40 16.10
N GLN A 9 6.94 5.38 15.89
CA GLN A 9 6.93 6.64 16.65
C GLN A 9 6.43 7.87 15.87
N LEU A 10 6.30 7.82 14.54
CA LEU A 10 5.87 9.02 13.78
C LEU A 10 4.38 9.36 13.96
N TYR A 11 3.53 8.37 14.27
CA TYR A 11 2.11 8.61 14.55
C TYR A 11 1.82 9.01 16.01
N ARG A 12 2.81 8.92 16.92
CA ARG A 12 2.71 9.41 18.31
C ARG A 12 3.35 10.79 18.52
N LEU A 13 4.18 11.26 17.58
CA LEU A 13 4.91 12.53 17.72
C LEU A 13 4.14 13.78 17.26
N ILE A 14 2.98 13.64 16.59
CA ILE A 14 2.07 14.77 16.33
C ILE A 14 1.18 15.08 17.55
N ARG A 15 1.35 14.34 18.67
CA ARG A 15 0.44 14.46 19.82
C ARG A 15 1.06 14.52 21.21
N ARG A 16 2.38 14.69 21.31
CA ARG A 16 3.08 15.06 22.56
C ARG A 16 4.16 16.09 22.25
N SER A 17 3.74 17.34 22.04
CA SER A 17 4.61 18.51 22.16
C SER A 17 4.08 19.49 23.22
N ASP A 18 3.41 18.95 24.25
CA ASP A 18 3.17 19.63 25.51
C ASP A 18 3.52 18.63 26.61
N GLU A 19 4.29 19.10 27.58
CA GLU A 19 4.70 18.40 28.81
C GLU A 19 5.79 17.31 28.66
N GLN A 20 7.04 17.75 28.77
CA GLN A 20 7.99 17.37 29.83
C GLN A 20 9.44 17.44 29.33
N SER A 21 10.17 18.46 29.78
CA SER A 21 11.50 18.26 30.38
C SER A 21 12.03 19.61 30.87
N GLY A 22 11.84 19.85 32.17
CA GLY A 22 12.77 20.65 32.94
C GLY A 22 13.99 19.81 33.29
N ARG A 23 15.14 20.48 33.38
CA ARG A 23 16.48 20.00 33.77
C ARG A 23 17.24 19.23 32.68
N ILE A 24 18.21 19.89 32.05
CA ILE A 24 19.60 19.93 32.52
C ILE A 24 20.25 21.20 31.94
N THR A 25 20.64 22.09 32.85
CA THR A 25 21.52 23.24 32.64
C THR A 25 22.99 22.81 32.62
N ASP A 26 23.82 23.69 32.06
CA ASP A 26 25.28 23.77 32.17
C ASP A 26 26.11 23.16 31.03
N LEU A 27 26.45 23.99 30.04
CA LEU A 27 27.79 24.61 29.98
C LEU A 27 27.95 25.48 28.70
N ARG A 28 28.34 26.74 28.97
CA ARG A 28 29.17 27.63 28.14
C ARG A 28 28.55 28.47 27.00
N ASN A 29 28.26 29.71 27.40
CA ASN A 29 28.66 30.95 26.72
C ASN A 29 29.95 30.84 25.88
N LYS A 30 29.88 31.29 24.61
CA LYS A 30 30.53 32.53 24.13
C LYS A 30 30.25 32.77 22.64
N ASN A 31 29.60 33.90 22.37
CA ASN A 31 29.79 34.86 21.28
C ASN A 31 29.93 34.41 19.81
N MET A 32 29.08 35.10 19.03
CA MET A 32 29.32 35.67 17.70
C MET A 32 29.33 34.73 16.49
N ASN A 33 28.37 35.05 15.62
CA ASN A 33 28.36 34.94 14.17
C ASN A 33 28.45 33.54 13.53
N SER A 34 27.69 33.42 12.44
CA SER A 34 27.61 32.33 11.47
C SER A 34 26.98 31.02 11.95
N ASP A 35 26.18 30.46 11.04
CA ASP A 35 25.63 29.11 11.02
C ASP A 35 24.46 28.79 11.97
N ARG A 36 23.24 29.10 11.51
CA ARG A 36 22.08 28.29 11.90
C ARG A 36 22.04 27.02 11.05
N ARG A 37 22.43 25.94 11.72
CA ARG A 37 22.40 24.55 11.29
C ARG A 37 20.99 24.14 10.84
N LYS A 38 20.97 23.60 9.61
CA LYS A 38 20.31 22.36 9.20
C LYS A 38 19.74 21.54 10.38
N GLN A 39 18.43 21.36 10.39
CA GLN A 39 17.81 20.16 10.95
C GLN A 39 17.82 19.04 9.89
N PRO A 40 17.90 17.77 10.28
CA PRO A 40 18.35 16.69 9.42
C PRO A 40 17.25 16.23 8.46
N THR A 41 17.48 16.44 7.17
CA THR A 41 16.81 15.70 6.10
C THR A 41 17.53 14.37 5.88
N ASP A 42 17.39 13.42 6.81
CA ASP A 42 17.68 12.03 6.48
C ASP A 42 16.44 11.46 5.80
N GLY A 43 16.54 11.33 4.47
CA GLY A 43 15.49 10.81 3.60
C GLY A 43 15.58 11.23 2.14
N PHE A 44 16.55 12.06 1.74
CA PHE A 44 16.77 12.45 0.35
C PHE A 44 18.22 12.25 -0.08
N GLU A 45 18.62 10.99 -0.24
CA GLU A 45 19.69 10.62 -1.16
C GLU A 45 19.22 9.41 -1.99
N LEU A 46 18.54 9.69 -3.12
CA LEU A 46 18.65 8.86 -4.34
C LEU A 46 17.96 9.52 -5.54
N PHE A 47 18.40 10.73 -5.92
CA PHE A 47 18.31 11.19 -7.31
C PHE A 47 19.52 12.06 -7.62
N ARG A 48 20.66 11.39 -7.85
CA ARG A 48 21.69 11.91 -8.73
C ARG A 48 21.71 11.03 -9.97
N ALA A 49 21.15 11.54 -11.05
CA ALA A 49 21.55 11.20 -12.39
C ALA A 49 21.13 12.33 -13.35
N ASP A 50 22.12 12.77 -14.11
CA ASP A 50 22.01 13.25 -15.49
C ASP A 50 21.54 14.69 -15.73
N SER A 51 22.57 15.51 -15.96
CA SER A 51 22.56 16.72 -16.77
C SER A 51 21.76 16.57 -18.07
N ASN A 52 20.95 17.60 -18.38
CA ASN A 52 20.26 17.89 -19.65
C ASN A 52 18.89 17.23 -19.92
N CYS A 53 18.03 17.10 -18.92
CA CYS A 53 16.57 17.11 -19.16
C CYS A 53 16.01 18.45 -18.70
N MET A 54 15.29 19.18 -19.58
CA MET A 54 14.53 20.37 -19.17
C MET A 54 13.55 19.97 -18.07
N LYS A 55 13.80 20.44 -16.84
CA LYS A 55 12.87 20.31 -15.71
C LYS A 55 11.57 21.03 -16.06
N ASP A 56 10.44 20.53 -15.56
CA ASP A 56 9.17 21.24 -15.68
C ASP A 56 9.32 22.67 -15.12
N PRO A 57 8.88 23.71 -15.85
CA PRO A 57 9.06 25.09 -15.41
C PRO A 57 8.31 25.36 -14.09
N GLN A 58 7.20 24.66 -13.83
CA GLN A 58 6.44 24.79 -12.58
C GLN A 58 7.15 24.19 -11.35
N SER A 59 7.87 23.06 -11.49
CA SER A 59 8.63 22.50 -10.37
C SER A 59 9.88 23.31 -10.08
N THR A 60 10.52 23.83 -11.12
CA THR A 60 11.69 24.70 -11.02
C THR A 60 11.34 26.04 -10.34
N LEU A 61 10.16 26.62 -10.64
CA LEU A 61 9.63 27.80 -9.94
C LEU A 61 9.43 27.55 -8.44
N LEU A 62 8.91 26.38 -8.07
CA LEU A 62 8.69 26.03 -6.66
C LEU A 62 10.03 25.78 -5.94
N GLU A 63 10.96 25.06 -6.56
CA GLU A 63 12.31 24.82 -6.04
C GLU A 63 13.04 26.15 -5.79
N ALA A 64 13.05 27.05 -6.78
CA ALA A 64 13.70 28.35 -6.66
C ALA A 64 13.07 29.26 -5.57
N LEU A 65 11.75 29.18 -5.36
CA LEU A 65 11.06 29.89 -4.27
C LEU A 65 11.46 29.35 -2.89
N LEU A 66 11.56 28.03 -2.75
CA LEU A 66 11.92 27.36 -1.49
C LEU A 66 13.41 27.55 -1.15
N GLU A 67 14.27 27.63 -2.16
CA GLU A 67 15.71 27.89 -2.01
C GLU A 67 16.05 29.39 -1.91
N ASP A 68 15.06 30.28 -2.00
CA ASP A 68 15.20 31.75 -1.97
C ASP A 68 16.09 32.30 -3.12
N ASN A 69 16.12 31.60 -4.27
CA ASN A 69 16.93 31.95 -5.44
C ASN A 69 16.17 32.86 -6.42
N LEU A 70 16.28 34.17 -6.22
CA LEU A 70 15.54 35.16 -7.00
C LEU A 70 15.95 35.24 -8.49
N THR A 71 17.22 34.96 -8.81
CA THR A 71 17.70 35.04 -10.20
C THR A 71 17.13 33.90 -11.04
N GLU A 72 17.22 32.67 -10.54
CA GLU A 72 16.65 31.50 -11.22
C GLU A 72 15.12 31.58 -11.31
N PHE A 73 14.47 32.09 -10.26
CA PHE A 73 13.04 32.32 -10.25
C PHE A 73 12.60 33.35 -11.32
N SER A 74 13.35 34.44 -11.47
CA SER A 74 13.07 35.48 -12.49
C SER A 74 13.30 34.95 -13.91
N ASP A 75 14.37 34.20 -14.13
CA ASP A 75 14.72 33.64 -15.43
C ASP A 75 13.64 32.64 -15.89
N VAL A 76 13.18 31.75 -15.02
CA VAL A 76 12.11 30.78 -15.35
C VAL A 76 10.77 31.48 -15.60
N LEU A 77 10.45 32.54 -14.85
CA LEU A 77 9.22 33.31 -15.01
C LEU A 77 9.19 34.12 -16.32
N THR A 78 10.35 34.57 -16.81
CA THR A 78 10.48 35.39 -18.03
C THR A 78 10.65 34.55 -19.30
N ASP A 79 11.43 33.47 -19.25
CA ASP A 79 11.82 32.70 -20.44
C ASP A 79 10.91 31.50 -20.74
N LEU A 80 10.31 30.87 -19.72
CA LEU A 80 9.59 29.58 -19.88
C LEU A 80 8.07 29.66 -19.61
N GLY A 81 7.55 30.79 -19.14
CA GLY A 81 6.11 31.07 -19.08
C GLY A 81 5.29 30.09 -18.22
N GLY A 82 5.71 29.85 -16.97
CA GLY A 82 4.93 29.05 -16.01
C GLY A 82 3.64 29.73 -15.57
N ASP A 83 2.56 28.96 -15.33
CA ASP A 83 1.32 29.47 -14.75
C ASP A 83 1.55 29.93 -13.30
N VAL A 84 1.54 31.25 -13.12
CA VAL A 84 1.77 31.96 -11.85
C VAL A 84 0.69 31.64 -10.80
N ASN A 85 -0.50 31.24 -11.25
CA ASN A 85 -1.67 30.99 -10.40
C ASN A 85 -1.91 29.49 -10.16
N GLN A 86 -1.00 28.61 -10.57
CA GLN A 86 -1.08 27.18 -10.30
C GLN A 86 -1.07 26.92 -8.78
N CYS A 87 -2.01 26.11 -8.29
CA CYS A 87 -1.99 25.60 -6.93
C CYS A 87 -1.18 24.29 -6.90
N TYR A 88 -0.14 24.24 -6.07
CA TYR A 88 0.70 23.05 -5.94
C TYR A 88 0.02 21.99 -5.07
N PRO A 89 0.15 20.69 -5.39
CA PRO A 89 -0.36 19.60 -4.57
C PRO A 89 0.40 19.47 -3.23
N ALA A 90 0.02 18.48 -2.41
CA ALA A 90 0.65 18.22 -1.13
C ALA A 90 2.19 18.06 -1.27
N PRO A 91 3.00 18.57 -0.32
CA PRO A 91 2.62 18.99 1.04
C PRO A 91 2.16 20.45 1.18
N HIS A 92 2.36 21.30 0.17
CA HIS A 92 2.16 22.75 0.32
C HIS A 92 0.69 23.17 0.18
N ASN A 93 -0.06 22.59 -0.78
CA ASN A 93 -1.47 22.93 -1.04
C ASN A 93 -1.70 24.45 -1.19
N LYS A 94 -0.73 25.17 -1.78
CA LYS A 94 -0.67 26.64 -1.88
C LYS A 94 -0.16 27.07 -3.25
N THR A 95 -0.46 28.30 -3.64
CA THR A 95 0.15 28.93 -4.83
C THR A 95 1.52 29.52 -4.48
N CYS A 96 2.35 29.83 -5.50
CA CYS A 96 3.63 30.52 -5.28
C CYS A 96 3.45 31.85 -4.53
N LEU A 97 2.38 32.60 -4.85
CA LEU A 97 2.05 33.85 -4.17
C LEU A 97 1.73 33.62 -2.70
N GLU A 98 0.95 32.59 -2.37
CA GLU A 98 0.60 32.26 -0.98
C GLU A 98 1.81 31.82 -0.15
N LEU A 99 2.73 31.04 -0.74
CA LEU A 99 3.98 30.62 -0.07
C LEU A 99 4.91 31.81 0.16
N ALA A 100 5.08 32.68 -0.84
CA ALA A 100 5.87 33.90 -0.70
C ALA A 100 5.27 34.85 0.36
N CYS A 101 3.93 34.92 0.44
CA CYS A 101 3.19 35.68 1.43
C CYS A 101 3.35 35.14 2.86
N GLU A 102 3.41 33.82 3.03
CA GLU A 102 3.63 33.18 4.33
C GLU A 102 5.08 33.36 4.82
N ASN A 103 6.05 33.26 3.91
CA ASN A 103 7.48 33.40 4.23
C ASN A 103 7.94 34.86 4.36
N GLY A 104 7.13 35.84 3.94
CA GLY A 104 7.48 37.26 4.02
C GLY A 104 8.45 37.72 2.92
N GLN A 105 8.51 37.00 1.80
CA GLN A 105 9.45 37.25 0.70
C GLN A 105 8.98 38.40 -0.22
N THR A 106 9.19 39.65 0.23
CA THR A 106 8.74 40.88 -0.43
C THR A 106 9.10 40.99 -1.92
N GLN A 107 10.30 40.57 -2.31
CA GLN A 107 10.76 40.68 -3.71
C GLN A 107 10.09 39.65 -4.63
N PHE A 108 9.90 38.42 -4.16
CA PHE A 108 9.18 37.38 -4.90
C PHE A 108 7.70 37.75 -5.08
N VAL A 109 7.05 38.27 -4.03
CA VAL A 109 5.67 38.77 -4.11
C VAL A 109 5.57 39.89 -5.16
N LYS A 110 6.53 40.83 -5.18
CA LYS A 110 6.54 41.91 -6.18
C LYS A 110 6.68 41.39 -7.60
N LEU A 111 7.58 40.43 -7.85
CA LEU A 111 7.76 39.81 -9.17
C LEU A 111 6.51 39.04 -9.61
N LEU A 112 5.93 38.22 -8.73
CA LEU A 112 4.71 37.46 -9.01
C LEU A 112 3.54 38.37 -9.39
N LEU A 113 3.33 39.47 -8.64
CA LEU A 113 2.27 40.44 -8.92
C LEU A 113 2.48 41.20 -10.24
N GLN A 114 3.73 41.52 -10.59
CA GLN A 114 4.08 42.16 -11.87
C GLN A 114 3.81 41.26 -13.08
N HIS A 115 3.93 39.94 -12.90
CA HIS A 115 3.69 38.93 -13.93
C HIS A 115 2.27 38.34 -13.91
N GLY A 116 1.31 38.99 -13.24
CA GLY A 116 -0.12 38.66 -13.34
C GLY A 116 -0.65 37.65 -12.33
N ALA A 117 0.02 37.47 -11.19
CA ALA A 117 -0.54 36.71 -10.07
C ALA A 117 -1.85 37.33 -9.56
N ASP A 118 -2.89 36.52 -9.38
CA ASP A 118 -4.17 36.96 -8.83
C ASP A 118 -4.06 37.18 -7.32
N VAL A 119 -4.05 38.46 -6.93
CA VAL A 119 -3.93 38.93 -5.55
C VAL A 119 -5.05 38.43 -4.65
N ASN A 120 -6.21 38.12 -5.24
CA ASN A 120 -7.43 37.70 -4.56
C ASN A 120 -7.80 36.24 -4.82
N GLN A 121 -6.86 35.45 -5.36
CA GLN A 121 -7.10 34.05 -5.68
C GLN A 121 -7.60 33.29 -4.45
N HIS A 122 -8.75 32.62 -4.60
CA HIS A 122 -9.29 31.79 -3.53
C HIS A 122 -8.74 30.37 -3.63
N ASN A 123 -7.88 29.99 -2.70
CA ASN A 123 -7.40 28.63 -2.61
C ASN A 123 -8.51 27.72 -2.08
N LYS A 124 -9.02 26.83 -2.94
CA LYS A 124 -10.12 25.91 -2.62
C LYS A 124 -9.78 24.90 -1.52
N ILE A 125 -8.50 24.56 -1.37
CA ILE A 125 -8.02 23.56 -0.41
C ILE A 125 -7.85 24.19 0.97
N GLN A 126 -7.11 25.31 1.06
CA GLN A 126 -6.88 26.03 2.31
C GLN A 126 -8.06 26.94 2.70
N ARG A 127 -8.98 27.20 1.76
CA ARG A 127 -10.15 28.07 1.88
C ARG A 127 -9.83 29.46 2.44
N CYS A 128 -8.69 30.00 2.02
CA CYS A 128 -8.14 31.31 2.37
C CYS A 128 -7.69 32.05 1.10
N LYS A 129 -7.45 33.37 1.21
CA LYS A 129 -6.84 34.22 0.17
C LYS A 129 -5.43 34.67 0.59
N PRO A 130 -4.54 35.11 -0.32
CA PRO A 130 -3.16 35.52 0.00
C PRO A 130 -3.02 36.49 1.19
N ILE A 131 -3.90 37.48 1.30
CA ILE A 131 -3.91 38.46 2.41
C ILE A 131 -4.12 37.83 3.80
N HIS A 132 -4.74 36.66 3.90
CA HIS A 132 -4.92 35.97 5.17
C HIS A 132 -3.61 35.36 5.68
N PHE A 133 -2.77 34.86 4.78
CA PHE A 133 -1.48 34.26 5.14
C PHE A 133 -0.47 35.32 5.61
N THR A 134 -0.44 36.48 4.97
CA THR A 134 0.45 37.60 5.37
C THR A 134 0.11 38.12 6.77
N VAL A 135 -1.17 38.36 7.04
CA VAL A 135 -1.66 38.87 8.33
C VAL A 135 -1.50 37.83 9.45
N ASN A 136 -1.69 36.55 9.14
CA ASN A 136 -1.51 35.47 10.12
C ASN A 136 -0.05 35.33 10.58
N GLN A 137 0.93 35.71 9.76
CA GLN A 137 2.36 35.69 10.07
C GLN A 137 2.94 37.08 10.44
N GLY A 138 2.13 38.14 10.38
CA GLY A 138 2.54 39.49 10.79
C GLY A 138 3.51 40.20 9.83
N HIS A 139 3.42 39.94 8.52
CA HIS A 139 4.33 40.54 7.52
C HIS A 139 3.77 41.86 6.95
N GLY A 140 4.02 42.98 7.65
CA GLY A 140 3.50 44.31 7.29
C GLY A 140 3.92 44.82 5.90
N ASP A 141 5.16 44.58 5.47
CA ASP A 141 5.65 45.06 4.17
C ASP A 141 5.00 44.34 2.99
N VAL A 142 4.80 43.02 3.11
CA VAL A 142 4.06 42.23 2.11
C VAL A 142 2.58 42.63 2.10
N LEU A 143 2.01 42.93 3.26
CA LEU A 143 0.64 43.44 3.38
C LEU A 143 0.45 44.78 2.65
N LYS A 144 1.37 45.74 2.83
CA LYS A 144 1.38 47.01 2.07
C LYS A 144 1.46 46.77 0.56
N LEU A 145 2.31 45.83 0.12
CA LEU A 145 2.45 45.48 -1.29
C LEU A 145 1.16 44.88 -1.86
N LEU A 146 0.57 43.88 -1.23
CA LEU A 146 -0.68 43.26 -1.68
C LEU A 146 -1.80 44.31 -1.80
N MET A 147 -1.91 45.22 -0.84
CA MET A 147 -2.90 46.31 -0.88
C MET A 147 -2.67 47.28 -2.05
N ASN A 148 -1.42 47.62 -2.36
CA ASN A 148 -1.10 48.48 -3.50
C ASN A 148 -1.46 47.85 -4.86
N TYR A 149 -1.52 46.52 -4.93
CA TYR A 149 -1.95 45.77 -6.11
C TYR A 149 -3.45 45.36 -6.06
N GLY A 150 -4.25 45.93 -5.14
CA GLY A 150 -5.70 45.74 -5.13
C GLY A 150 -6.23 44.52 -4.37
N ALA A 151 -5.50 44.05 -3.34
CA ALA A 151 -6.01 43.03 -2.44
C ALA A 151 -7.28 43.49 -1.70
N ASP A 152 -8.29 42.62 -1.66
CA ASP A 152 -9.54 42.85 -0.93
C ASP A 152 -9.30 42.76 0.59
N VAL A 153 -9.26 43.94 1.24
CA VAL A 153 -9.01 44.09 2.68
C VAL A 153 -10.12 43.48 3.56
N ASN A 154 -11.31 43.27 2.99
CA ASN A 154 -12.48 42.73 3.68
C ASN A 154 -12.78 41.29 3.28
N ALA A 155 -11.88 40.63 2.55
CA ALA A 155 -12.05 39.25 2.10
C ALA A 155 -12.35 38.30 3.26
N GLN A 156 -13.41 37.50 3.14
CA GLN A 156 -13.74 36.49 4.15
C GLN A 156 -13.19 35.12 3.75
N ASN A 157 -12.63 34.39 4.73
CA ASN A 157 -12.30 32.98 4.58
C ASN A 157 -13.54 32.08 4.87
N HIS A 158 -13.38 30.75 4.84
CA HIS A 158 -14.48 29.81 5.11
C HIS A 158 -15.12 29.90 6.50
N HIS A 159 -14.48 30.57 7.46
CA HIS A 159 -15.06 30.86 8.77
C HIS A 159 -15.80 32.21 8.81
N GLY A 160 -15.93 32.90 7.67
CA GLY A 160 -16.47 34.26 7.59
C GLY A 160 -15.51 35.31 8.15
N ARG A 161 -14.25 34.95 8.46
CA ARG A 161 -13.28 35.82 9.11
C ARG A 161 -12.56 36.67 8.07
N THR A 162 -12.54 37.97 8.31
CA THR A 162 -11.72 38.94 7.56
C THR A 162 -10.27 38.94 8.07
N PRO A 163 -9.31 39.57 7.36
CA PRO A 163 -7.95 39.74 7.86
C PRO A 163 -7.91 40.37 9.25
N LEU A 164 -8.80 41.34 9.52
CA LEU A 164 -8.92 42.00 10.83
C LEU A 164 -9.35 41.02 11.94
N HIS A 165 -10.20 40.03 11.65
CA HIS A 165 -10.56 38.97 12.61
C HIS A 165 -9.37 38.07 12.95
N LEU A 166 -8.54 37.72 11.95
CA LEU A 166 -7.35 36.91 12.18
C LEU A 166 -6.31 37.65 13.01
N LEU A 167 -6.10 38.93 12.72
CA LEU A 167 -5.19 39.80 13.45
C LEU A 167 -5.63 39.97 14.92
N ALA A 168 -6.92 40.23 15.16
CA ALA A 168 -7.52 40.33 16.49
C ALA A 168 -7.39 39.04 17.33
N HIS A 169 -7.45 37.87 16.68
CA HIS A 169 -7.23 36.60 17.35
C HIS A 169 -5.73 36.34 17.64
N ARG A 170 -4.84 36.68 16.68
CA ARG A 170 -3.39 36.44 16.81
C ARG A 170 -2.70 37.39 17.78
N SER A 171 -3.19 38.62 17.93
CA SER A 171 -2.66 39.65 18.83
C SER A 171 -2.81 39.33 20.32
N SER A 172 -3.56 38.28 20.66
CA SER A 172 -3.59 37.67 21.99
C SER A 172 -2.21 37.16 22.44
N LEU A 173 -1.36 36.77 21.48
CA LEU A 173 -0.03 36.18 21.71
C LEU A 173 -0.03 34.95 22.64
N THR A 174 -1.21 34.39 22.96
CA THR A 174 -1.38 33.17 23.78
C THR A 174 -0.77 31.93 23.16
N TRP A 175 -0.55 31.95 21.84
CA TRP A 175 0.07 30.85 21.08
C TRP A 175 1.61 30.89 21.12
N LEU A 176 2.25 31.92 21.68
CA LEU A 176 3.72 31.99 21.72
C LEU A 176 4.33 31.07 22.81
N PRO A 177 5.38 30.30 22.48
CA PRO A 177 6.15 29.55 23.47
C PRO A 177 6.92 30.49 24.41
N LYS A 178 7.09 30.07 25.68
CA LYS A 178 7.79 30.86 26.71
C LYS A 178 9.27 31.06 26.33
N GLY A 179 9.68 32.31 26.10
CA GLY A 179 11.07 32.68 25.82
C GLY A 179 11.27 33.46 24.52
N GLU A 180 10.23 33.60 23.68
CA GLU A 180 10.28 34.53 22.55
C GLU A 180 9.91 35.96 22.93
N ASP A 181 10.48 36.93 22.22
CA ASP A 181 10.27 38.36 22.45
C ASP A 181 8.82 38.74 22.14
N LYS A 182 7.98 38.77 23.17
CA LYS A 182 6.58 39.23 23.10
C LYS A 182 6.46 40.62 22.46
N LEU A 183 7.49 41.45 22.66
CA LEU A 183 7.59 42.80 22.10
C LEU A 183 7.80 42.79 20.57
N TYR A 184 8.58 41.86 20.04
CA TYR A 184 8.84 41.75 18.60
C TYR A 184 7.55 41.43 17.82
N TRP A 185 6.78 40.46 18.32
CA TRP A 185 5.53 40.05 17.68
C TRP A 185 4.41 41.07 17.90
N SER A 186 4.34 41.73 19.06
CA SER A 186 3.37 42.80 19.28
C SER A 186 3.62 43.98 18.32
N GLU A 187 4.88 44.33 18.05
CA GLU A 187 5.23 45.35 17.06
C GLU A 187 4.82 44.97 15.64
N LYS A 188 5.06 43.72 15.21
CA LYS A 188 4.64 43.22 13.89
C LYS A 188 3.13 43.22 13.69
N PHE A 189 2.37 42.70 14.66
CA PHE A 189 0.91 42.72 14.56
C PHE A 189 0.34 44.13 14.69
N ARG A 190 0.97 45.00 15.49
CA ARG A 190 0.62 46.42 15.56
C ARG A 190 0.82 47.12 14.22
N GLU A 191 1.95 46.86 13.56
CA GLU A 191 2.20 47.40 12.22
C GLU A 191 1.11 46.94 11.23
N CYS A 192 0.73 45.65 11.26
CA CYS A 192 -0.38 45.15 10.44
C CYS A 192 -1.74 45.79 10.80
N PHE A 193 -1.99 46.08 12.08
CA PHE A 193 -3.19 46.81 12.52
C PHE A 193 -3.21 48.23 11.98
N ASP A 194 -2.10 48.96 12.08
CA ASP A 194 -1.97 50.32 11.55
C ASP A 194 -2.19 50.34 10.03
N ILE A 195 -1.58 49.42 9.29
CA ILE A 195 -1.72 49.34 7.82
C ILE A 195 -3.18 49.08 7.40
N LEU A 196 -3.87 48.15 8.07
CA LEU A 196 -5.27 47.81 7.75
C LEU A 196 -6.25 48.91 8.20
N LEU A 197 -6.07 49.49 9.38
CA LEU A 197 -7.01 50.46 9.96
C LEU A 197 -6.84 51.89 9.43
N GLN A 198 -5.70 52.23 8.82
CA GLN A 198 -5.48 53.52 8.14
C GLN A 198 -6.25 53.67 6.81
N ARG A 199 -6.76 52.57 6.24
CA ARG A 199 -7.56 52.59 5.01
C ARG A 199 -9.04 52.78 5.35
N ASP A 200 -9.68 53.78 4.73
CA ASP A 200 -11.11 54.07 4.91
C ASP A 200 -12.03 52.93 4.44
N GLU A 201 -11.54 52.05 3.56
CA GLU A 201 -12.27 50.91 2.99
C GLU A 201 -12.42 49.73 3.96
N THR A 202 -11.68 49.71 5.07
CA THR A 202 -11.66 48.59 6.02
C THR A 202 -12.93 48.57 6.87
N GLN A 203 -13.74 47.53 6.69
CA GLN A 203 -14.98 47.34 7.46
C GLN A 203 -14.68 46.68 8.80
N LYS A 204 -14.91 47.43 9.87
CA LYS A 204 -14.58 47.04 11.26
C LYS A 204 -15.65 46.15 11.90
N GLU A 205 -16.87 46.15 11.35
CA GLU A 205 -18.05 45.51 11.94
C GLU A 205 -18.55 44.28 11.17
N ILE A 206 -17.77 43.75 10.22
CA ILE A 206 -18.11 42.47 9.57
C ILE A 206 -18.17 41.40 10.64
N LYS A 207 -19.17 40.52 10.57
CA LYS A 207 -19.32 39.38 11.47
C LYS A 207 -18.78 38.10 10.85
N ASP A 208 -18.10 37.29 11.64
CA ASP A 208 -17.73 35.91 11.26
C ASP A 208 -18.96 34.98 11.25
N ASN A 209 -18.77 33.71 10.84
CA ASN A 209 -19.88 32.73 10.81
C ASN A 209 -20.48 32.44 12.20
N LYS A 210 -19.86 32.91 13.29
CA LYS A 210 -20.36 32.82 14.66
C LYS A 210 -21.00 34.13 15.14
N GLY A 211 -21.13 35.12 14.26
CA GLY A 211 -21.71 36.42 14.57
C GLY A 211 -20.78 37.35 15.36
N ASN A 212 -19.49 37.05 15.49
CA ASN A 212 -18.54 37.89 16.24
C ASN A 212 -17.92 38.93 15.32
N THR A 213 -17.80 40.17 15.79
CA THR A 213 -16.96 41.19 15.12
C THR A 213 -15.49 41.00 15.51
N PRO A 214 -14.52 41.61 14.81
CA PRO A 214 -13.11 41.58 15.19
C PRO A 214 -12.85 42.02 16.64
N LEU A 215 -13.62 43.01 17.13
CA LEU A 215 -13.55 43.47 18.52
C LEU A 215 -13.92 42.35 19.51
N HIS A 216 -14.94 41.56 19.20
CA HIS A 216 -15.34 40.42 20.02
C HIS A 216 -14.23 39.37 20.11
N LEU A 217 -13.53 39.08 19.00
CA LEU A 217 -12.41 38.13 19.00
C LEU A 217 -11.19 38.65 19.77
N ALA A 218 -10.87 39.95 19.70
CA ALA A 218 -9.79 40.57 20.47
C ALA A 218 -10.05 40.45 21.98
N VAL A 219 -11.30 40.66 22.40
CA VAL A 219 -11.72 40.54 23.80
C VAL A 219 -11.72 39.08 24.27
N LEU A 220 -12.21 38.15 23.44
CA LEU A 220 -12.16 36.72 23.73
C LEU A 220 -10.74 36.19 23.86
N GLY A 221 -9.80 36.74 23.08
CA GLY A 221 -8.38 36.45 23.13
C GLY A 221 -7.61 37.22 24.21
N GLU A 222 -8.25 38.03 25.05
CA GLU A 222 -7.55 38.80 26.10
C GLU A 222 -6.45 39.77 25.56
N SER A 223 -6.56 40.21 24.30
CA SER A 223 -5.57 41.09 23.66
C SER A 223 -5.84 42.56 23.97
N ARG A 224 -5.08 43.14 24.91
CA ARG A 224 -5.19 44.56 25.29
C ARG A 224 -4.87 45.49 24.12
N GLU A 225 -3.79 45.20 23.41
CA GLU A 225 -3.33 45.98 22.27
C GLU A 225 -4.34 45.93 21.12
N GLY A 226 -4.87 44.75 20.79
CA GLY A 226 -5.89 44.61 19.74
C GLY A 226 -7.19 45.37 20.06
N VAL A 227 -7.64 45.33 21.32
CA VAL A 227 -8.80 46.10 21.78
C VAL A 227 -8.53 47.61 21.68
N ASN A 228 -7.40 48.09 22.21
CA ASN A 228 -7.07 49.52 22.17
C ASN A 228 -6.95 50.05 20.74
N MET A 229 -6.36 49.28 19.82
CA MET A 229 -6.22 49.66 18.41
C MET A 229 -7.58 49.69 17.69
N LEU A 230 -8.44 48.70 17.89
CA LEU A 230 -9.77 48.71 17.28
C LEU A 230 -10.63 49.87 17.80
N LEU A 231 -10.52 50.19 19.09
CA LEU A 231 -11.27 51.30 19.70
C LEU A 231 -10.73 52.68 19.33
N SER A 232 -9.40 52.86 19.23
CA SER A 232 -8.79 54.14 18.83
C SER A 232 -9.16 54.54 17.39
N TYR A 233 -9.37 53.55 16.53
CA TYR A 233 -9.85 53.73 15.16
C TYR A 233 -11.38 53.61 15.03
N GLY A 234 -12.14 53.64 16.14
CA GLY A 234 -13.59 53.82 16.13
C GLY A 234 -14.45 52.57 15.85
N ALA A 235 -14.01 51.37 16.26
CA ALA A 235 -14.87 50.18 16.25
C ALA A 235 -16.04 50.32 17.24
N ASP A 236 -17.21 49.81 16.88
CA ASP A 236 -18.43 49.94 17.68
C ASP A 236 -18.38 49.03 18.92
N ILE A 237 -18.38 49.67 20.08
CA ILE A 237 -18.36 49.02 21.40
C ILE A 237 -19.71 48.36 21.72
N HIS A 238 -20.79 48.81 21.07
CA HIS A 238 -22.15 48.32 21.26
C HIS A 238 -22.55 47.24 20.25
N ALA A 239 -21.64 46.81 19.38
CA ALA A 239 -21.89 45.70 18.48
C ALA A 239 -22.26 44.43 19.29
N PHE A 240 -23.34 43.77 18.87
CA PHE A 240 -23.81 42.52 19.47
C PHE A 240 -23.14 41.30 18.82
N CYS A 241 -22.69 40.33 19.62
CA CYS A 241 -22.32 39.01 19.10
C CYS A 241 -23.56 38.16 18.78
N GLY A 242 -23.43 37.25 17.81
CA GLY A 242 -24.48 36.30 17.44
C GLY A 242 -25.40 36.76 16.30
N TYR A 243 -26.29 35.85 15.89
CA TYR A 243 -27.31 36.08 14.86
C TYR A 243 -28.47 36.92 15.42
N LYS A 244 -29.15 37.70 14.58
CA LYS A 244 -30.38 38.40 14.99
C LYS A 244 -31.35 37.34 15.55
N ASN A 245 -31.66 37.45 16.85
CA ASN A 245 -32.61 36.66 17.67
C ASN A 245 -32.03 35.61 18.65
N GLU A 246 -30.75 35.71 19.05
CA GLU A 246 -30.16 34.83 20.09
C GLU A 246 -30.21 35.48 21.51
N PRO A 247 -30.73 34.81 22.56
CA PRO A 247 -30.86 35.39 23.92
C PRO A 247 -29.54 35.49 24.71
N THR A 248 -28.43 35.03 24.16
CA THR A 248 -27.08 35.06 24.76
C THR A 248 -26.16 36.12 24.14
N ALA A 249 -26.67 36.94 23.23
CA ALA A 249 -25.93 38.02 22.60
C ALA A 249 -25.47 39.05 23.64
N LYS A 250 -24.17 39.06 23.94
CA LYS A 250 -23.53 40.08 24.79
C LYS A 250 -22.96 41.18 23.91
N THR A 251 -23.02 42.42 24.40
CA THR A 251 -22.31 43.52 23.73
C THR A 251 -20.80 43.40 23.93
N ALA A 252 -19.99 43.90 23.01
CA ALA A 252 -18.54 43.94 23.18
C ALA A 252 -18.15 44.67 24.51
N LEU A 253 -18.91 45.70 24.89
CA LEU A 253 -18.81 46.39 26.19
C LEU A 253 -18.97 45.47 27.40
N GLU A 254 -20.00 44.61 27.41
CA GLU A 254 -20.25 43.65 28.49
C GLU A 254 -19.14 42.61 28.58
N MET A 255 -18.62 42.16 27.43
CA MET A 255 -17.50 41.21 27.41
C MET A 255 -16.22 41.84 27.95
N ILE A 256 -15.91 43.09 27.57
CA ILE A 256 -14.76 43.85 28.09
C ILE A 256 -14.88 43.98 29.60
N ARG A 257 -16.04 44.40 30.13
CA ARG A 257 -16.27 44.53 31.58
C ARG A 257 -16.16 43.20 32.33
N SER A 258 -16.55 42.09 31.70
CA SER A 258 -16.51 40.76 32.34
C SER A 258 -15.15 40.07 32.31
N LYS A 259 -14.36 40.27 31.25
CA LYS A 259 -13.07 39.57 31.03
C LYS A 259 -11.85 40.46 31.22
N MET A 260 -11.99 41.79 31.13
CA MET A 260 -10.91 42.76 31.14
C MET A 260 -11.27 43.98 32.01
N SER A 261 -11.31 43.81 33.34
CA SER A 261 -11.65 44.87 34.31
C SER A 261 -10.68 46.06 34.35
N ASP A 262 -9.50 45.93 33.72
CA ASP A 262 -8.36 46.84 33.90
C ASP A 262 -8.25 47.91 32.79
N ILE A 263 -9.13 47.89 31.78
CA ILE A 263 -9.07 48.81 30.63
C ILE A 263 -9.90 50.08 30.94
N ASP A 264 -9.22 51.22 30.99
CA ASP A 264 -9.82 52.51 31.32
C ASP A 264 -10.52 53.12 30.08
N LEU A 265 -11.81 52.82 29.92
CA LEU A 265 -12.67 53.26 28.81
C LEU A 265 -12.93 54.79 28.78
N SER A 266 -12.44 55.53 29.78
CA SER A 266 -12.63 56.98 29.93
C SER A 266 -11.82 57.84 28.93
N LYS A 267 -10.84 57.26 28.23
CA LYS A 267 -9.95 57.97 27.29
C LYS A 267 -10.40 57.94 25.82
N ILE A 268 -11.50 57.28 25.50
CA ILE A 268 -11.96 57.07 24.12
C ILE A 268 -13.20 57.94 23.89
N SER A 269 -13.11 58.93 23.00
CA SER A 269 -14.24 59.84 22.71
C SER A 269 -15.32 59.10 21.93
N VAL A 270 -16.48 58.92 22.55
CA VAL A 270 -17.70 58.39 21.93
C VAL A 270 -18.46 59.54 21.27
N PRO A 271 -18.84 59.47 19.98
CA PRO A 271 -19.89 60.32 19.44
C PRO A 271 -21.24 59.74 19.89
N ASN A 272 -21.95 60.46 20.76
CA ASN A 272 -23.34 60.18 21.12
C ASN A 272 -24.23 60.26 19.87
N SER A 273 -25.10 59.26 19.69
CA SER A 273 -26.45 59.51 19.18
C SER A 273 -27.43 58.44 19.70
N ASP A 274 -28.26 58.91 20.64
CA ASP A 274 -29.69 58.68 20.80
C ASP A 274 -30.25 57.25 20.89
N LEU A 275 -30.58 56.92 22.14
CA LEU A 275 -31.82 56.31 22.60
C LEU A 275 -32.91 56.20 21.52
N ASN A 276 -33.36 54.97 21.25
CA ASN A 276 -34.78 54.77 21.01
C ASN A 276 -35.30 53.53 21.73
N GLN A 277 -36.09 53.80 22.76
CA GLN A 277 -37.09 52.90 23.32
C GLN A 277 -38.08 52.55 22.21
N ASN A 278 -38.31 51.25 21.97
CA ASN A 278 -39.62 50.68 21.60
C ASN A 278 -39.44 49.27 21.05
N SER A 279 -39.62 48.27 21.91
CA SER A 279 -40.61 47.21 21.72
C SER A 279 -40.48 46.19 22.85
N GLN A 280 -41.14 46.49 23.97
CA GLN A 280 -41.87 45.44 24.66
C GLN A 280 -42.88 44.86 23.66
N THR A 281 -43.10 43.55 23.72
CA THR A 281 -43.72 42.62 22.72
C THR A 281 -42.61 41.92 21.95
N GLU A 282 -42.19 40.69 22.27
CA GLU A 282 -42.96 39.49 22.59
C GLU A 282 -42.26 38.64 23.67
N THR A 283 -42.72 38.75 24.91
CA THR A 283 -42.64 37.65 25.87
C THR A 283 -43.63 36.56 25.48
N THR A 284 -43.34 35.81 24.41
CA THR A 284 -44.05 34.59 24.01
C THR A 284 -43.19 33.83 23.01
N GLN A 285 -42.16 33.15 23.52
CA GLN A 285 -41.77 31.76 23.21
C GLN A 285 -40.40 31.51 23.87
N ARG A 286 -40.38 31.15 25.16
CA ARG A 286 -39.24 30.37 25.69
C ARG A 286 -39.27 29.05 24.92
N SER A 287 -38.51 28.92 23.85
CA SER A 287 -38.44 27.68 23.10
C SER A 287 -37.77 26.61 23.97
N MET A 288 -38.59 25.66 24.42
CA MET A 288 -38.18 24.37 25.00
C MET A 288 -37.16 23.70 24.06
N ASN A 289 -35.85 23.86 24.32
CA ASN A 289 -34.82 23.35 23.42
C ASN A 289 -34.32 21.98 23.87
N LEU A 290 -34.53 20.95 23.03
CA LEU A 290 -34.03 19.57 23.22
C LEU A 290 -32.54 19.52 23.60
N PHE A 291 -31.71 20.38 22.99
CA PHE A 291 -30.27 20.44 23.24
C PHE A 291 -29.90 20.89 24.65
N GLU A 292 -30.71 21.73 25.30
CA GLU A 292 -30.45 22.17 26.67
C GLU A 292 -30.67 21.04 27.68
N ALA A 293 -31.76 20.28 27.50
CA ALA A 293 -32.03 19.08 28.28
C ALA A 293 -30.92 18.02 28.14
N MET A 294 -30.39 17.84 26.91
CA MET A 294 -29.28 16.92 26.65
C MET A 294 -27.93 17.41 27.21
N LYS A 295 -27.68 18.74 27.22
CA LYS A 295 -26.47 19.33 27.83
C LYS A 295 -26.46 19.13 29.35
N CYS A 296 -27.61 19.25 30.00
CA CYS A 296 -27.76 19.04 31.44
C CYS A 296 -27.95 17.57 31.85
N ALA A 297 -28.03 16.64 30.87
CA ALA A 297 -28.34 15.22 31.07
C ALA A 297 -29.64 14.96 31.86
N ASP A 298 -30.62 15.86 31.76
CA ASP A 298 -31.91 15.73 32.44
C ASP A 298 -32.92 14.97 31.57
N VAL A 299 -33.15 13.71 31.93
CA VAL A 299 -34.06 12.80 31.20
C VAL A 299 -35.51 13.23 31.34
N VAL A 300 -35.92 13.73 32.52
CA VAL A 300 -37.32 14.09 32.78
C VAL A 300 -37.70 15.35 31.99
N HIS A 301 -36.79 16.33 31.97
CA HIS A 301 -36.97 17.53 31.15
C HIS A 301 -36.99 17.20 29.65
N PHE A 302 -36.19 16.21 29.23
CA PHE A 302 -36.13 15.75 27.84
C PHE A 302 -37.38 15.01 27.38
N GLU A 303 -37.91 14.07 28.17
CA GLU A 303 -39.17 13.37 27.90
C GLU A 303 -40.34 14.35 27.83
N LYS A 304 -40.36 15.35 28.72
CA LYS A 304 -41.35 16.43 28.67
C LYS A 304 -41.24 17.23 27.37
N CYS A 305 -40.02 17.53 26.90
CA CYS A 305 -39.84 18.19 25.60
C CYS A 305 -40.28 17.29 24.44
N LEU A 306 -39.98 15.99 24.45
CA LEU A 306 -40.43 15.04 23.43
C LEU A 306 -41.95 14.93 23.32
N SER A 307 -42.67 14.96 24.45
CA SER A 307 -44.15 14.95 24.44
C SER A 307 -44.78 16.20 23.81
N THR A 308 -44.03 17.28 23.62
CA THR A 308 -44.50 18.48 22.89
C THR A 308 -44.32 18.38 21.37
N ASN A 309 -43.93 17.20 20.86
CA ASN A 309 -43.66 16.91 19.45
C ASN A 309 -42.66 17.89 18.77
N PRO A 310 -41.44 18.01 19.31
CA PRO A 310 -40.43 18.94 18.82
C PRO A 310 -39.83 18.46 17.49
N ASN A 311 -39.24 19.38 16.70
CA ASN A 311 -38.51 19.00 15.49
C ASN A 311 -37.24 18.21 15.86
N LEU A 312 -37.28 16.90 15.61
CA LEU A 312 -36.20 15.95 15.89
C LEU A 312 -34.99 16.14 14.97
N GLU A 313 -35.14 16.88 13.86
CA GLU A 313 -34.06 17.21 12.93
C GLU A 313 -33.59 18.67 13.09
N SER A 314 -33.82 19.27 14.26
CA SER A 314 -33.30 20.61 14.58
C SER A 314 -31.78 20.61 14.78
N PHE A 315 -31.10 21.66 14.34
CA PHE A 315 -29.63 21.75 14.40
C PHE A 315 -29.15 22.74 15.48
N ASP A 316 -28.22 22.35 16.36
CA ASP A 316 -27.51 23.24 17.32
C ASP A 316 -26.40 24.08 16.63
N GLY A 317 -26.57 24.38 15.34
CA GLY A 317 -25.59 25.04 14.47
C GLY A 317 -24.61 24.11 13.72
N ASN A 318 -24.64 22.80 13.97
CA ASN A 318 -23.86 21.81 13.17
C ASN A 318 -24.38 20.36 13.25
N LYS A 319 -25.11 19.95 14.30
CA LYS A 319 -25.49 18.53 14.52
C LYS A 319 -26.97 18.39 14.83
N THR A 320 -27.58 17.29 14.38
CA THR A 320 -28.93 16.88 14.82
C THR A 320 -28.89 16.45 16.30
N PRO A 321 -30.04 16.40 17.01
CA PRO A 321 -30.11 15.94 18.39
C PRO A 321 -29.60 14.49 18.52
N LEU A 322 -29.91 13.63 17.54
CA LEU A 322 -29.41 12.26 17.51
C LEU A 322 -27.89 12.20 17.34
N GLN A 323 -27.32 12.93 16.37
CA GLN A 323 -25.88 13.04 16.18
C GLN A 323 -25.16 13.59 17.43
N TYR A 324 -25.78 14.57 18.11
CA TYR A 324 -25.26 15.12 19.36
C TYR A 324 -25.27 14.08 20.48
N ALA A 325 -26.36 13.32 20.62
CA ALA A 325 -26.48 12.22 21.59
C ALA A 325 -25.39 11.17 21.39
N CYS A 326 -25.19 10.72 20.13
CA CYS A 326 -24.18 9.75 19.76
C CYS A 326 -22.75 10.27 20.05
N ASN A 327 -22.45 11.52 19.67
CA ASN A 327 -21.15 12.14 19.92
C ASN A 327 -20.83 12.33 21.41
N LYS A 328 -21.85 12.46 22.27
CA LYS A 328 -21.69 12.57 23.73
C LYS A 328 -21.78 11.22 24.45
N GLY A 329 -22.11 10.13 23.76
CA GLY A 329 -22.26 8.81 24.37
C GLY A 329 -23.53 8.67 25.24
N LEU A 330 -24.56 9.49 24.99
CA LEU A 330 -25.78 9.54 25.81
C LEU A 330 -26.77 8.42 25.44
N THR A 331 -26.50 7.19 25.89
CA THR A 331 -27.26 5.97 25.53
C THR A 331 -28.78 6.07 25.70
N LYS A 332 -29.24 6.60 26.84
CA LYS A 332 -30.68 6.75 27.14
C LYS A 332 -31.37 7.73 26.19
N PHE A 333 -30.71 8.85 25.88
CA PHE A 333 -31.24 9.87 24.98
C PHE A 333 -31.30 9.37 23.54
N VAL A 334 -30.31 8.61 23.08
CA VAL A 334 -30.35 7.94 21.77
C VAL A 334 -31.57 7.04 21.66
N ARG A 335 -31.85 6.20 22.67
CA ARG A 335 -33.02 5.31 22.65
C ARG A 335 -34.32 6.10 22.53
N LEU A 336 -34.50 7.12 23.37
CA LEU A 336 -35.69 7.98 23.35
C LEU A 336 -35.87 8.72 22.01
N LEU A 337 -34.79 9.20 21.39
CA LEU A 337 -34.84 9.88 20.09
C LEU A 337 -35.21 8.94 18.95
N VAL A 338 -34.61 7.74 18.93
CA VAL A 338 -34.90 6.74 17.89
C VAL A 338 -36.31 6.18 18.06
N ASP A 339 -36.77 5.96 19.29
CA ASP A 339 -38.15 5.54 19.58
C ASP A 339 -39.18 6.62 19.20
N ALA A 340 -38.79 7.90 19.23
CA ALA A 340 -39.60 9.03 18.76
C ALA A 340 -39.59 9.20 17.23
N GLY A 341 -38.82 8.40 16.49
CA GLY A 341 -38.77 8.42 15.03
C GLY A 341 -37.75 9.37 14.41
N ALA A 342 -36.68 9.73 15.14
CA ALA A 342 -35.56 10.49 14.57
C ALA A 342 -34.88 9.72 13.42
N ASP A 343 -34.40 10.44 12.41
CA ASP A 343 -33.73 9.82 11.26
C ASP A 343 -32.35 9.25 11.65
N VAL A 344 -32.22 7.93 11.56
CA VAL A 344 -31.02 7.17 11.93
C VAL A 344 -29.87 7.39 10.94
N ASP A 345 -30.17 7.82 9.71
CA ASP A 345 -29.19 8.07 8.65
C ASP A 345 -29.11 9.55 8.26
N SER A 346 -29.37 10.44 9.23
CA SER A 346 -29.19 11.88 9.05
C SER A 346 -27.73 12.25 8.74
N LYS A 347 -27.46 12.75 7.53
CA LYS A 347 -26.12 13.18 7.10
C LYS A 347 -25.78 14.58 7.61
N ASN A 348 -24.59 14.78 8.15
CA ASN A 348 -24.07 16.10 8.49
C ASN A 348 -23.50 16.81 7.26
N ASP A 349 -23.97 18.02 6.95
CA ASP A 349 -23.53 18.78 5.75
C ASP A 349 -22.05 19.18 5.79
N ASN A 350 -21.48 19.44 6.97
CA ASN A 350 -20.12 19.94 7.10
C ASN A 350 -19.06 18.83 7.09
N SER A 351 -19.33 17.71 7.77
CA SER A 351 -18.37 16.60 7.89
C SER A 351 -18.76 15.36 7.08
N GLY A 352 -19.96 15.32 6.51
CA GLY A 352 -20.52 14.13 5.86
C GLY A 352 -20.79 12.97 6.81
N MET A 353 -20.66 13.16 8.13
CA MET A 353 -20.78 12.08 9.11
C MET A 353 -22.24 11.77 9.43
N TYR A 354 -22.50 10.48 9.65
CA TYR A 354 -23.80 9.93 10.07
C TYR A 354 -23.80 9.63 11.58
N PRO A 355 -24.96 9.43 12.23
CA PRO A 355 -25.03 9.05 13.65
C PRO A 355 -24.16 7.83 13.99
N LEU A 356 -24.09 6.85 13.07
CA LEU A 356 -23.28 5.65 13.21
C LEU A 356 -21.76 5.94 13.26
N HIS A 357 -21.28 6.95 12.51
CA HIS A 357 -19.89 7.40 12.57
C HIS A 357 -19.55 8.01 13.92
N TYR A 358 -20.44 8.83 14.49
CA TYR A 358 -20.22 9.44 15.81
C TYR A 358 -20.21 8.39 16.93
N ALA A 359 -21.06 7.37 16.85
CA ALA A 359 -21.04 6.26 17.79
C ALA A 359 -19.74 5.46 17.72
N ALA A 360 -19.26 5.18 16.49
CA ALA A 360 -18.01 4.47 16.23
C ALA A 360 -16.77 5.27 16.68
N GLU A 361 -16.74 6.59 16.46
CA GLU A 361 -15.63 7.47 16.88
C GLU A 361 -15.46 7.50 18.40
N LYS A 362 -16.55 7.29 19.15
CA LYS A 362 -16.55 7.29 20.61
C LYS A 362 -16.30 5.92 21.23
N GLY A 363 -16.27 4.86 20.43
CA GLY A 363 -16.18 3.50 20.95
C GLY A 363 -17.44 3.03 21.69
N ASN A 364 -18.62 3.60 21.43
CA ASN A 364 -19.84 3.22 22.14
C ASN A 364 -20.61 2.10 21.40
N ALA A 365 -20.26 0.85 21.70
CA ALA A 365 -20.83 -0.33 21.06
C ALA A 365 -22.35 -0.50 21.33
N GLU A 366 -22.84 -0.04 22.49
CA GLU A 366 -24.27 -0.12 22.82
C GLU A 366 -25.12 0.76 21.91
N ILE A 367 -24.71 2.02 21.73
CA ILE A 367 -25.37 2.97 20.82
C ILE A 367 -25.35 2.41 19.39
N LEU A 368 -24.20 1.90 18.97
CA LEU A 368 -23.98 1.36 17.65
C LEU A 368 -24.90 0.14 17.39
N SER A 369 -24.98 -0.79 18.34
CA SER A 369 -25.89 -1.94 18.27
C SER A 369 -27.36 -1.55 18.18
N HIS A 370 -27.75 -0.44 18.84
CA HIS A 370 -29.13 0.03 18.84
C HIS A 370 -29.51 0.68 17.51
N LEU A 371 -28.61 1.49 16.94
CA LEU A 371 -28.80 2.11 15.62
C LEU A 371 -28.91 1.07 14.51
N LEU A 372 -28.01 0.07 14.50
CA LEU A 372 -28.05 -1.01 13.50
C LEU A 372 -29.34 -1.85 13.59
N LYS A 373 -29.83 -2.15 14.80
CA LYS A 373 -31.12 -2.85 15.00
C LYS A 373 -32.32 -2.07 14.45
N ARG A 374 -32.20 -0.75 14.34
CA ARG A 374 -33.24 0.17 13.87
C ARG A 374 -33.10 0.51 12.38
N GLY A 375 -32.19 -0.17 11.67
CA GLY A 375 -32.09 -0.09 10.20
C GLY A 375 -31.03 0.85 9.67
N ALA A 376 -30.15 1.41 10.52
CA ALA A 376 -29.07 2.28 10.07
C ALA A 376 -28.14 1.58 9.07
N GLU A 377 -27.81 2.23 7.97
CA GLU A 377 -26.96 1.68 6.92
C GLU A 377 -25.48 1.58 7.39
N PRO A 378 -24.85 0.39 7.40
CA PRO A 378 -23.50 0.23 7.95
C PRO A 378 -22.37 0.70 7.03
N ASN A 379 -22.66 0.88 5.73
CA ASN A 379 -21.65 1.18 4.70
C ASN A 379 -21.68 2.64 4.22
N VAL A 380 -22.40 3.52 4.91
CA VAL A 380 -22.39 4.95 4.64
C VAL A 380 -20.97 5.51 4.73
N THR A 381 -20.62 6.47 3.88
CA THR A 381 -19.28 7.07 3.88
C THR A 381 -19.31 8.53 4.29
N ASP A 382 -18.36 8.96 5.13
CA ASP A 382 -18.15 10.36 5.47
C ASP A 382 -17.48 11.16 4.33
N ALA A 383 -17.19 12.45 4.54
CA ALA A 383 -16.54 13.31 3.54
C ALA A 383 -15.11 12.87 3.15
N ARG A 384 -14.47 11.97 3.90
CA ARG A 384 -13.17 11.35 3.59
C ARG A 384 -13.33 9.96 2.95
N GLY A 385 -14.55 9.53 2.68
CA GLY A 385 -14.83 8.17 2.21
C GLY A 385 -14.72 7.12 3.32
N ASP A 386 -14.59 7.51 4.58
CA ASP A 386 -14.51 6.55 5.68
C ASP A 386 -15.88 5.97 5.98
N THR A 387 -15.95 4.65 6.16
CA THR A 387 -17.13 3.99 6.72
C THR A 387 -17.14 4.07 8.26
N PRO A 388 -18.25 3.77 8.94
CA PRO A 388 -18.28 3.59 10.39
C PRO A 388 -17.21 2.60 10.88
N LEU A 389 -16.91 1.57 10.09
CA LEU A 389 -15.84 0.60 10.37
C LEU A 389 -14.44 1.24 10.30
N HIS A 390 -14.14 2.05 9.29
CA HIS A 390 -12.89 2.83 9.25
C HIS A 390 -12.75 3.75 10.45
N THR A 391 -13.85 4.38 10.87
CA THR A 391 -13.88 5.29 12.01
C THR A 391 -13.61 4.57 13.33
N ALA A 392 -14.20 3.39 13.55
CA ALA A 392 -13.93 2.55 14.73
C ALA A 392 -12.46 2.09 14.77
N VAL A 393 -11.89 1.71 13.62
CA VAL A 393 -10.53 1.17 13.53
C VAL A 393 -9.44 2.24 13.68
N ARG A 394 -9.71 3.47 13.26
CA ARG A 394 -8.71 4.53 13.33
C ARG A 394 -8.44 5.04 14.74
N MET A 395 -9.37 4.80 15.68
CA MET A 395 -9.30 5.15 17.10
C MET A 395 -8.94 6.62 17.36
N ASN A 396 -9.88 7.40 17.86
CA ASN A 396 -9.57 8.78 18.23
C ASN A 396 -9.02 8.83 19.66
N SER A 397 -7.69 8.97 19.82
CA SER A 397 -7.03 9.11 21.13
C SER A 397 -7.41 10.39 21.90
N ARG A 398 -8.36 11.20 21.42
CA ARG A 398 -8.95 12.37 22.12
C ARG A 398 -10.00 12.00 23.15
N TYR A 399 -10.42 10.75 23.19
CA TYR A 399 -11.51 10.29 24.04
C TYR A 399 -11.04 9.19 25.00
N ASP A 400 -11.70 9.11 26.16
CA ASP A 400 -11.35 8.20 27.27
C ASP A 400 -11.66 6.72 26.99
N ALA A 401 -12.12 6.39 25.77
CA ALA A 401 -12.51 5.02 25.43
C ALA A 401 -11.29 4.09 25.34
N SER A 402 -11.40 2.92 25.97
CA SER A 402 -10.39 1.87 26.00
C SER A 402 -10.32 1.09 24.68
N LEU A 403 -9.19 0.42 24.43
CA LEU A 403 -9.00 -0.44 23.25
C LEU A 403 -10.10 -1.52 23.12
N GLU A 404 -10.56 -2.05 24.26
CA GLU A 404 -11.60 -3.08 24.35
C GLU A 404 -12.98 -2.58 23.90
N GLU A 405 -13.29 -1.30 24.12
CA GLU A 405 -14.56 -0.70 23.69
C GLU A 405 -14.62 -0.53 22.18
N TYR A 406 -13.50 -0.15 21.56
CA TYR A 406 -13.38 -0.13 20.10
C TYR A 406 -13.41 -1.53 19.49
N GLU A 407 -12.79 -2.53 20.14
CA GLU A 407 -12.90 -3.93 19.70
C GLU A 407 -14.36 -4.41 19.74
N LYS A 408 -15.11 -4.09 20.80
CA LYS A 408 -16.55 -4.38 20.87
C LYS A 408 -17.35 -3.66 19.77
N CYS A 409 -17.00 -2.41 19.43
CA CYS A 409 -17.63 -1.70 18.32
C CYS A 409 -17.39 -2.39 16.98
N ILE A 410 -16.15 -2.84 16.75
CA ILE A 410 -15.76 -3.60 15.58
C ILE A 410 -16.56 -4.91 15.53
N ASP A 411 -16.67 -5.62 16.65
CA ASP A 411 -17.43 -6.87 16.72
C ASP A 411 -18.90 -6.64 16.34
N VAL A 412 -19.55 -5.60 16.87
CA VAL A 412 -20.93 -5.24 16.53
C VAL A 412 -21.08 -4.90 15.04
N LEU A 413 -20.14 -4.15 14.46
CA LEU A 413 -20.17 -3.81 13.03
C LEU A 413 -19.94 -5.03 12.14
N LEU A 414 -18.98 -5.89 12.49
CA LEU A 414 -18.68 -7.11 11.75
C LEU A 414 -19.81 -8.13 11.86
N ASP A 415 -20.53 -8.18 12.99
CA ASP A 415 -21.68 -9.06 13.18
C ASP A 415 -22.85 -8.75 12.23
N CYS A 416 -22.96 -7.49 11.80
CA CYS A 416 -23.90 -7.12 10.76
C CYS A 416 -23.46 -7.68 9.40
N LYS A 417 -24.28 -8.59 8.83
CA LYS A 417 -24.02 -9.20 7.51
C LYS A 417 -24.00 -8.19 6.35
N ALA A 418 -24.63 -7.03 6.52
CA ALA A 418 -24.67 -5.99 5.50
C ALA A 418 -23.36 -5.17 5.44
N THR A 419 -22.47 -5.29 6.42
CA THR A 419 -21.21 -4.54 6.46
C THR A 419 -20.23 -5.05 5.41
N ASP A 420 -19.77 -4.17 4.54
CA ASP A 420 -18.71 -4.45 3.57
C ASP A 420 -17.34 -4.07 4.17
N VAL A 421 -16.48 -5.08 4.32
CA VAL A 421 -15.13 -4.95 4.89
C VAL A 421 -14.08 -4.51 3.88
N ASN A 422 -14.45 -4.35 2.60
CA ASN A 422 -13.54 -4.07 1.49
C ASN A 422 -13.71 -2.67 0.88
N VAL A 423 -14.58 -1.82 1.45
CA VAL A 423 -14.72 -0.41 1.04
C VAL A 423 -13.39 0.31 1.25
N ALA A 424 -13.02 1.21 0.34
CA ALA A 424 -11.78 1.97 0.43
C ALA A 424 -12.04 3.45 0.80
N ASP A 425 -11.19 4.02 1.66
CA ASP A 425 -11.20 5.44 2.00
C ASP A 425 -10.67 6.33 0.84
N MET A 426 -10.61 7.66 1.04
CA MET A 426 -10.05 8.61 0.06
C MET A 426 -8.60 8.33 -0.35
N PHE A 427 -7.84 7.60 0.47
CA PHE A 427 -6.45 7.22 0.21
C PHE A 427 -6.34 5.80 -0.37
N GLY A 428 -7.46 5.11 -0.60
CA GLY A 428 -7.49 3.73 -1.08
C GLY A 428 -7.22 2.69 0.02
N ASN A 429 -7.18 3.06 1.30
CA ASN A 429 -7.04 2.10 2.38
C ASN A 429 -8.38 1.40 2.63
N THR A 430 -8.35 0.08 2.68
CA THR A 430 -9.46 -0.71 3.23
C THR A 430 -9.37 -0.76 4.76
N PRO A 431 -10.45 -1.12 5.48
CA PRO A 431 -10.42 -1.31 6.92
C PRO A 431 -9.27 -2.22 7.36
N LEU A 432 -8.98 -3.28 6.59
CA LEU A 432 -7.87 -4.20 6.88
C LEU A 432 -6.50 -3.50 6.89
N HIS A 433 -6.26 -2.51 6.03
CA HIS A 433 -5.01 -1.73 6.06
C HIS A 433 -4.81 -1.03 7.41
N LEU A 434 -5.89 -0.47 7.96
CA LEU A 434 -5.86 0.29 9.21
C LEU A 434 -5.79 -0.63 10.44
N VAL A 435 -6.52 -1.76 10.42
CA VAL A 435 -6.54 -2.72 11.56
C VAL A 435 -5.15 -3.26 11.84
N VAL A 436 -4.40 -3.61 10.79
CA VAL A 436 -3.07 -4.20 10.93
C VAL A 436 -2.07 -3.21 11.57
N MET A 437 -2.31 -1.90 11.47
CA MET A 437 -1.47 -0.88 12.10
C MET A 437 -1.86 -0.60 13.56
N ASN A 438 -3.16 -0.63 13.88
CA ASN A 438 -3.68 -0.10 15.14
C ASN A 438 -4.06 -1.18 16.17
N PHE A 439 -4.34 -2.41 15.73
CA PHE A 439 -4.91 -3.47 16.58
C PHE A 439 -4.05 -4.72 16.65
N PRO A 440 -4.22 -5.56 17.69
CA PRO A 440 -3.58 -6.87 17.76
C PRO A 440 -4.08 -7.79 16.64
N GLN A 441 -3.25 -8.80 16.34
CA GLN A 441 -3.52 -9.78 15.29
C GLN A 441 -4.80 -10.62 15.51
N SER A 442 -5.32 -10.66 16.75
CA SER A 442 -6.62 -11.27 17.06
C SER A 442 -7.77 -10.56 16.34
N VAL A 443 -7.73 -9.23 16.23
CA VAL A 443 -8.75 -8.45 15.51
C VAL A 443 -8.53 -8.58 14.00
N VAL A 444 -7.29 -8.57 13.52
CA VAL A 444 -6.96 -8.84 12.11
C VAL A 444 -7.59 -10.17 11.66
N MET A 445 -7.48 -11.21 12.48
CA MET A 445 -8.11 -12.51 12.22
C MET A 445 -9.63 -12.40 12.03
N LYS A 446 -10.33 -11.59 12.83
CA LYS A 446 -11.79 -11.39 12.71
C LYS A 446 -12.16 -10.77 11.35
N PHE A 447 -11.39 -9.81 10.86
CA PHE A 447 -11.58 -9.21 9.53
C PHE A 447 -11.37 -10.23 8.41
N LEU A 448 -10.32 -11.06 8.50
CA LEU A 448 -10.06 -12.11 7.51
C LEU A 448 -11.22 -13.13 7.46
N LYS A 449 -11.76 -13.52 8.62
CA LYS A 449 -12.95 -14.41 8.70
C LYS A 449 -14.19 -13.82 8.03
N ARG A 450 -14.33 -12.49 8.01
CA ARG A 450 -15.43 -11.77 7.37
C ARG A 450 -15.18 -11.48 5.88
N GLY A 451 -14.12 -12.04 5.28
CA GLY A 451 -13.84 -11.91 3.84
C GLY A 451 -13.09 -10.65 3.46
N ALA A 452 -12.31 -10.07 4.37
CA ALA A 452 -11.45 -8.93 4.05
C ALA A 452 -10.37 -9.36 3.04
N ASN A 453 -10.31 -8.64 1.91
CA ASN A 453 -9.39 -8.94 0.84
C ASN A 453 -7.98 -8.41 1.18
N MET A 454 -7.04 -9.33 1.05
CA MET A 454 -5.64 -9.18 1.41
C MET A 454 -4.77 -8.56 0.29
N GLY A 455 -5.23 -8.59 -0.96
CA GLY A 455 -4.48 -8.18 -2.15
C GLY A 455 -4.84 -6.80 -2.71
N LEU A 456 -5.68 -6.02 -2.01
CA LEU A 456 -6.00 -4.66 -2.41
C LEU A 456 -4.85 -3.71 -2.05
N LYS A 457 -4.51 -2.81 -2.97
CA LYS A 457 -3.47 -1.79 -2.78
C LYS A 457 -4.10 -0.44 -2.49
N ASN A 458 -3.49 0.33 -1.61
CA ASN A 458 -3.83 1.74 -1.43
C ASN A 458 -3.13 2.63 -2.49
N GLN A 459 -3.37 3.94 -2.46
CA GLN A 459 -2.73 4.90 -3.37
C GLN A 459 -1.20 4.97 -3.19
N PHE A 460 -0.67 4.45 -2.09
CA PHE A 460 0.76 4.36 -1.79
C PHE A 460 1.40 3.04 -2.25
N ASP A 461 0.66 2.23 -3.02
CA ASP A 461 1.10 0.91 -3.51
C ASP A 461 1.35 -0.13 -2.39
N GLU A 462 0.91 0.15 -1.15
CA GLU A 462 1.01 -0.78 -0.02
C GLU A 462 -0.17 -1.76 -0.01
N THR A 463 0.09 -3.02 0.36
CA THR A 463 -0.93 -4.07 0.57
C THR A 463 -1.06 -4.42 2.05
N PRO A 464 -2.23 -4.82 2.57
CA PRO A 464 -2.41 -5.22 3.97
C PRO A 464 -1.53 -6.40 4.38
N VAL A 465 -1.35 -7.39 3.48
CA VAL A 465 -0.60 -8.63 3.74
C VAL A 465 0.83 -8.37 4.18
N SER A 466 1.46 -7.29 3.71
CA SER A 466 2.86 -6.98 4.03
C SER A 466 3.09 -6.79 5.52
N ARG A 467 2.05 -6.40 6.29
CA ARG A 467 2.12 -6.17 7.73
C ARG A 467 1.41 -7.24 8.58
N ILE A 468 0.73 -8.22 7.96
CA ILE A 468 0.09 -9.34 8.68
C ILE A 468 1.16 -10.36 9.09
N LEU A 469 1.14 -10.85 10.34
CA LEU A 469 2.10 -11.86 10.78
C LEU A 469 1.86 -13.22 10.09
N PRO A 470 2.91 -13.93 9.65
CA PRO A 470 2.76 -15.24 9.00
C PRO A 470 2.00 -16.27 9.85
N GLU A 471 2.23 -16.28 11.16
CA GLU A 471 1.53 -17.15 12.11
C GLU A 471 0.01 -16.89 12.16
N THR A 472 -0.39 -15.63 12.00
CA THR A 472 -1.80 -15.24 12.00
C THR A 472 -2.46 -15.69 10.70
N LEU A 473 -1.75 -15.56 9.58
CA LEU A 473 -2.22 -16.04 8.29
C LEU A 473 -2.27 -17.57 8.23
N GLU A 474 -1.30 -18.29 8.82
CA GLU A 474 -1.36 -19.74 8.96
C GLU A 474 -2.57 -20.18 9.78
N ARG A 475 -2.83 -19.52 10.92
CA ARG A 475 -4.02 -19.79 11.75
C ARG A 475 -5.31 -19.57 10.96
N PHE A 476 -5.39 -18.49 10.19
CA PHE A 476 -6.51 -18.21 9.31
C PHE A 476 -6.72 -19.30 8.25
N LEU A 477 -5.64 -19.71 7.58
CA LEU A 477 -5.70 -20.76 6.57
C LEU A 477 -6.08 -22.12 7.17
N ASN A 478 -5.64 -22.43 8.40
CA ASN A 478 -6.04 -23.65 9.11
C ASN A 478 -7.56 -23.68 9.36
N GLU A 479 -8.16 -22.56 9.75
CA GLU A 479 -9.61 -22.45 9.94
C GLU A 479 -10.42 -22.49 8.63
N CYS A 480 -9.76 -22.25 7.49
CA CYS A 480 -10.40 -22.40 6.18
C CYS A 480 -10.57 -23.88 5.75
N ILE A 481 -10.16 -24.84 6.58
CA ILE A 481 -10.35 -26.28 6.36
C ILE A 481 -11.28 -26.83 7.44
N GLU A 482 -12.41 -27.39 7.03
CA GLU A 482 -13.36 -28.06 7.92
C GLU A 482 -13.53 -29.53 7.49
N ILE A 483 -13.69 -30.45 8.45
CA ILE A 483 -14.05 -31.85 8.15
C ILE A 483 -15.57 -31.95 8.21
N VAL A 484 -16.18 -32.43 7.11
CA VAL A 484 -17.62 -32.60 6.97
C VAL A 484 -18.08 -33.81 7.76
N ASP A 485 -18.87 -33.52 8.79
CA ASP A 485 -19.48 -34.45 9.74
C ASP A 485 -18.49 -35.40 10.44
N LYS A 486 -18.85 -35.84 11.65
CA LYS A 486 -17.99 -36.67 12.52
C LYS A 486 -17.88 -38.12 12.03
N VAL A 487 -17.66 -38.31 10.73
CA VAL A 487 -17.52 -39.62 10.10
C VAL A 487 -16.06 -40.07 10.18
N GLU A 488 -15.83 -41.37 10.37
CA GLU A 488 -14.48 -41.92 10.41
C GLU A 488 -13.74 -41.66 9.09
N VAL A 489 -12.43 -41.41 9.16
CA VAL A 489 -11.58 -41.11 7.99
C VAL A 489 -11.59 -42.23 6.94
N THR A 490 -12.03 -43.43 7.30
CA THR A 490 -12.16 -44.62 6.44
C THR A 490 -13.49 -44.71 5.69
N SER A 491 -14.47 -43.87 6.04
CA SER A 491 -15.83 -43.92 5.46
C SER A 491 -15.90 -43.24 4.09
N ASP A 492 -16.75 -43.75 3.20
CA ASP A 492 -16.96 -43.16 1.85
C ASP A 492 -17.60 -41.76 1.90
N ASP A 493 -18.29 -41.44 2.99
CA ASP A 493 -18.96 -40.15 3.23
C ASP A 493 -18.05 -39.12 3.90
N PHE A 494 -16.80 -39.47 4.26
CA PHE A 494 -15.83 -38.53 4.80
C PHE A 494 -15.55 -37.43 3.79
N GLY A 495 -15.79 -36.18 4.17
CA GLY A 495 -15.59 -35.00 3.34
C GLY A 495 -14.69 -33.96 4.00
N ILE A 496 -13.98 -33.18 3.19
CA ILE A 496 -13.18 -32.02 3.62
C ILE A 496 -13.65 -30.79 2.86
N ASP A 497 -14.07 -29.77 3.61
CA ASP A 497 -14.48 -28.47 3.11
C ASP A 497 -13.31 -27.50 3.08
N PHE A 498 -13.10 -26.88 1.93
CA PHE A 498 -12.15 -25.78 1.75
C PHE A 498 -12.89 -24.47 1.50
N ASN A 499 -12.58 -23.45 2.29
CA ASN A 499 -13.12 -22.10 2.13
C ASN A 499 -12.14 -21.21 1.35
N TYR A 500 -12.57 -20.70 0.20
CA TYR A 500 -11.77 -19.82 -0.67
C TYR A 500 -12.27 -18.36 -0.73
N SER A 501 -13.24 -17.99 0.12
CA SER A 501 -13.91 -16.68 0.08
C SER A 501 -12.97 -15.47 0.15
N PHE A 502 -11.85 -15.58 0.86
CA PHE A 502 -10.86 -14.50 1.00
C PHE A 502 -10.10 -14.14 -0.28
N LEU A 503 -10.19 -14.97 -1.33
CA LEU A 503 -9.56 -14.73 -2.63
C LEU A 503 -10.48 -13.96 -3.60
N SER A 504 -11.76 -13.82 -3.27
CA SER A 504 -12.69 -13.10 -4.13
C SER A 504 -12.36 -11.61 -4.13
N PRO A 505 -12.10 -10.99 -5.30
CA PRO A 505 -12.05 -9.54 -5.39
C PRO A 505 -13.43 -8.96 -5.02
N PRO A 506 -13.49 -7.79 -4.36
CA PRO A 506 -14.76 -7.16 -4.04
C PRO A 506 -15.52 -6.80 -5.32
N ASP A 507 -16.83 -7.08 -5.36
CA ASP A 507 -17.69 -6.65 -6.45
C ASP A 507 -17.86 -5.13 -6.38
N HIS A 508 -17.09 -4.36 -7.17
CA HIS A 508 -17.21 -2.90 -7.28
C HIS A 508 -18.59 -2.40 -7.77
N SER A 509 -19.58 -3.29 -7.93
CA SER A 509 -20.96 -2.98 -8.32
C SER A 509 -21.77 -2.22 -7.26
N THR A 510 -21.29 -2.17 -6.01
CA THR A 510 -21.91 -1.44 -4.90
C THR A 510 -21.31 -0.05 -4.67
N ARG A 511 -20.62 0.52 -5.67
CA ARG A 511 -20.39 1.98 -5.67
C ARG A 511 -21.76 2.64 -5.79
N GLY A 512 -22.21 3.26 -4.71
CA GLY A 512 -23.53 3.87 -4.58
C GLY A 512 -23.91 4.66 -5.83
N LYS A 513 -25.11 4.38 -6.33
CA LYS A 513 -25.78 5.21 -7.32
C LYS A 513 -26.08 6.56 -6.68
N GLU A 514 -25.13 7.48 -6.62
CA GLU A 514 -25.35 8.92 -6.42
C GLU A 514 -23.99 9.64 -6.39
N GLU A 515 -23.56 10.07 -7.58
CA GLU A 515 -23.13 11.43 -7.92
C GLU A 515 -22.26 11.36 -9.18
N ASP A 516 -22.95 11.54 -10.33
CA ASP A 516 -22.36 11.76 -11.64
C ASP A 516 -21.55 13.07 -11.64
N HIS A 517 -20.23 12.98 -11.50
CA HIS A 517 -19.32 13.98 -12.04
C HIS A 517 -18.21 13.31 -12.86
N PHE A 518 -18.41 13.34 -14.18
CA PHE A 518 -17.41 13.31 -15.25
C PHE A 518 -16.08 12.59 -14.94
N ILE A 519 -16.11 11.26 -14.93
CA ILE A 519 -14.99 10.47 -15.44
C ILE A 519 -15.59 9.49 -16.45
N THR A 520 -15.09 9.60 -17.67
CA THR A 520 -15.37 8.74 -18.83
C THR A 520 -15.55 7.27 -18.45
N GLY A 521 -16.51 6.59 -19.08
CA GLY A 521 -16.88 5.20 -18.79
C GLY A 521 -15.73 4.19 -18.83
N GLU A 522 -15.01 4.09 -17.72
CA GLU A 522 -14.13 2.97 -17.41
C GLU A 522 -15.01 1.82 -16.91
N GLU A 523 -15.17 0.80 -17.75
CA GLU A 523 -15.70 -0.49 -17.32
C GLU A 523 -15.00 -0.92 -16.03
N THR A 524 -15.77 -1.29 -15.01
CA THR A 524 -15.27 -1.73 -13.69
C THR A 524 -14.18 -2.78 -13.85
N LYS A 525 -12.93 -2.40 -13.57
CA LYS A 525 -11.74 -3.22 -13.76
C LYS A 525 -11.76 -4.42 -12.82
N ARG A 526 -11.94 -5.63 -13.36
CA ARG A 526 -11.94 -6.87 -12.55
C ARG A 526 -10.51 -7.25 -12.17
N LEU A 527 -10.28 -7.50 -10.89
CA LEU A 527 -8.98 -7.93 -10.37
C LEU A 527 -8.81 -9.47 -10.48
N PRO A 528 -7.59 -9.99 -10.70
CA PRO A 528 -7.31 -11.43 -10.61
C PRO A 528 -7.54 -11.96 -9.18
N GLU A 529 -8.15 -13.13 -9.04
CA GLU A 529 -8.36 -13.80 -7.75
C GLU A 529 -7.02 -14.25 -7.11
N THR A 530 -6.01 -14.51 -7.94
CA THR A 530 -4.68 -14.94 -7.49
C THR A 530 -3.79 -13.79 -7.03
N ILE A 531 -4.29 -12.54 -7.06
CA ILE A 531 -3.50 -11.36 -6.70
C ILE A 531 -2.98 -11.42 -5.26
N SER A 532 -3.83 -11.87 -4.32
CA SER A 532 -3.45 -12.03 -2.92
C SER A 532 -2.36 -13.08 -2.76
N LEU A 533 -2.46 -14.20 -3.49
CA LEU A 533 -1.44 -15.26 -3.50
C LEU A 533 -0.13 -14.78 -4.11
N TRP A 534 -0.21 -13.94 -5.13
CA TRP A 534 0.96 -13.35 -5.76
C TRP A 534 1.72 -12.47 -4.77
N TYR A 535 1.07 -11.59 -3.99
CA TYR A 535 1.78 -10.84 -2.95
C TYR A 535 2.39 -11.73 -1.85
N ILE A 536 1.68 -12.79 -1.43
CA ILE A 536 2.22 -13.80 -0.51
C ILE A 536 3.49 -14.43 -1.08
N SER A 537 3.55 -14.66 -2.40
CA SER A 537 4.73 -15.23 -3.08
C SER A 537 5.94 -14.30 -3.09
N GLN A 538 5.72 -12.98 -3.17
CA GLN A 538 6.79 -11.98 -3.19
C GLN A 538 7.42 -11.76 -1.81
N LEU A 539 6.64 -11.99 -0.75
CA LEU A 539 7.11 -11.84 0.62
C LEU A 539 7.84 -13.09 1.08
N LYS A 540 9.17 -12.99 1.26
CA LYS A 540 10.01 -14.10 1.73
C LYS A 540 9.50 -14.72 3.03
N SER A 541 8.98 -13.90 3.95
CA SER A 541 8.37 -14.32 5.22
C SER A 541 7.12 -15.18 5.06
N HIS A 542 6.30 -14.94 4.03
CA HIS A 542 5.01 -15.60 3.83
C HIS A 542 5.05 -16.70 2.77
N SER A 543 6.10 -16.76 1.95
CA SER A 543 6.26 -17.74 0.86
C SER A 543 6.07 -19.21 1.28
N HIS A 544 6.44 -19.57 2.51
CA HIS A 544 6.25 -20.93 3.05
C HIS A 544 4.77 -21.33 3.16
N LEU A 545 3.87 -20.35 3.33
CA LEU A 545 2.42 -20.58 3.44
C LEU A 545 1.81 -21.06 2.12
N LEU A 546 2.49 -20.88 0.98
CA LEU A 546 2.01 -21.42 -0.30
C LEU A 546 1.91 -22.95 -0.30
N LYS A 547 2.67 -23.64 0.56
CA LYS A 547 2.56 -25.10 0.77
C LYS A 547 1.28 -25.50 1.51
N HIS A 548 0.58 -24.55 2.12
CA HIS A 548 -0.61 -24.84 2.91
C HIS A 548 -1.68 -25.55 2.06
N PRO A 549 -2.38 -26.58 2.59
CA PRO A 549 -3.37 -27.37 1.85
C PRO A 549 -4.46 -26.54 1.16
N VAL A 550 -4.91 -25.43 1.76
CA VAL A 550 -5.88 -24.51 1.13
C VAL A 550 -5.32 -23.88 -0.15
N ILE A 551 -4.09 -23.37 -0.09
CA ILE A 551 -3.49 -22.68 -1.24
C ILE A 551 -3.10 -23.69 -2.31
N SER A 552 -2.47 -24.80 -1.93
CA SER A 552 -2.07 -25.85 -2.87
C SER A 552 -3.25 -26.54 -3.54
N SER A 553 -4.37 -26.77 -2.85
CA SER A 553 -5.61 -27.28 -3.47
C SER A 553 -6.21 -26.30 -4.47
N PHE A 554 -6.24 -25.00 -4.14
CA PHE A 554 -6.71 -23.95 -5.04
C PHE A 554 -5.87 -23.87 -6.33
N LEU A 555 -4.53 -23.88 -6.18
CA LEU A 555 -3.61 -23.88 -7.32
C LEU A 555 -3.75 -25.14 -8.17
N HIS A 556 -3.98 -26.30 -7.54
CA HIS A 556 -4.25 -27.54 -8.25
C HIS A 556 -5.52 -27.45 -9.10
N PHE A 557 -6.62 -26.92 -8.55
CA PHE A 557 -7.87 -26.74 -9.31
C PHE A 557 -7.71 -25.80 -10.50
N LYS A 558 -6.94 -24.71 -10.36
CA LYS A 558 -6.63 -23.82 -11.48
C LYS A 558 -5.74 -24.50 -12.52
N TRP A 559 -4.76 -25.27 -12.07
CA TRP A 559 -3.92 -26.07 -12.96
C TRP A 559 -4.72 -27.11 -13.75
N GLU A 560 -5.70 -27.81 -13.16
CA GLU A 560 -6.52 -28.80 -13.87
C GLU A 560 -7.29 -28.21 -15.06
N LYS A 561 -7.63 -26.91 -14.99
CA LYS A 561 -8.23 -26.18 -16.12
C LYS A 561 -7.19 -25.75 -17.15
N MET A 562 -6.03 -25.26 -16.70
CA MET A 562 -4.94 -24.82 -17.59
C MET A 562 -4.21 -25.98 -18.30
N ARG A 563 -4.18 -27.19 -17.72
CA ARG A 563 -3.32 -28.28 -18.18
C ARG A 563 -3.56 -28.70 -19.63
N VAL A 564 -4.77 -28.53 -20.16
CA VAL A 564 -5.09 -28.88 -21.56
C VAL A 564 -4.27 -28.02 -22.52
N PHE A 565 -4.17 -26.71 -22.26
CA PHE A 565 -3.35 -25.79 -23.06
C PHE A 565 -1.87 -26.10 -22.92
N TYR A 566 -1.42 -26.41 -21.70
CA TYR A 566 -0.05 -26.82 -21.45
C TYR A 566 0.32 -28.09 -22.24
N TYR A 567 -0.47 -29.16 -22.16
CA TYR A 567 -0.18 -30.40 -22.88
C TYR A 567 -0.30 -30.25 -24.39
N ALA A 568 -1.24 -29.45 -24.90
CA ALA A 568 -1.34 -29.15 -26.32
C ALA A 568 -0.08 -28.40 -26.82
N SER A 569 0.38 -27.41 -26.06
CA SER A 569 1.61 -26.67 -26.35
C SER A 569 2.85 -27.57 -26.30
N ALA A 570 3.02 -28.32 -25.20
CA ALA A 570 4.12 -29.25 -25.02
C ALA A 570 4.15 -30.33 -26.11
N PHE A 571 2.99 -30.87 -26.51
CA PHE A 571 2.90 -31.81 -27.62
C PHE A 571 3.33 -31.18 -28.94
N SER A 572 2.88 -29.96 -29.25
CA SER A 572 3.30 -29.25 -30.46
C SER A 572 4.82 -29.01 -30.49
N TYR A 573 5.40 -28.71 -29.32
CA TYR A 573 6.83 -28.51 -29.18
C TYR A 573 7.62 -29.82 -29.34
N VAL A 574 7.11 -30.95 -28.82
CA VAL A 574 7.72 -32.27 -29.06
C VAL A 574 7.72 -32.62 -30.55
N VAL A 575 6.64 -32.32 -31.28
CA VAL A 575 6.60 -32.51 -32.74
C VAL A 575 7.68 -31.67 -33.41
N PHE A 576 7.79 -30.40 -33.04
CA PHE A 576 8.83 -29.50 -33.54
C PHE A 576 10.25 -30.00 -33.22
N LEU A 577 10.50 -30.43 -31.98
CA LEU A 577 11.75 -31.04 -31.53
C LEU A 577 12.16 -32.24 -32.40
N CYS A 578 11.22 -33.17 -32.62
CA CYS A 578 11.46 -34.33 -33.47
C CYS A 578 11.73 -33.94 -34.93
N LEU A 579 11.04 -32.92 -35.45
CA LEU A 579 11.25 -32.40 -36.80
C LEU A 579 12.64 -31.79 -36.95
N VAL A 580 13.05 -30.88 -36.06
CA VAL A 580 14.37 -30.21 -36.11
C VAL A 580 15.48 -31.23 -35.96
N THR A 581 15.45 -32.09 -34.94
CA THR A 581 16.49 -33.10 -34.72
C THR A 581 16.62 -34.06 -35.89
N SER A 582 15.50 -34.56 -36.44
CA SER A 582 15.52 -35.45 -37.60
C SER A 582 16.04 -34.74 -38.86
N CYS A 583 15.63 -33.49 -39.09
CA CYS A 583 16.07 -32.70 -40.24
C CYS A 583 17.58 -32.46 -40.22
N LEU A 584 18.12 -31.99 -39.10
CA LEU A 584 19.54 -31.67 -38.95
C LEU A 584 20.43 -32.93 -39.06
N LEU A 585 20.00 -34.06 -38.49
CA LEU A 585 20.72 -35.32 -38.61
C LEU A 585 20.75 -35.84 -40.06
N LEU A 586 19.63 -35.76 -40.79
CA LEU A 586 19.58 -36.14 -42.21
C LEU A 586 20.45 -35.23 -43.08
N GLU A 587 20.44 -33.93 -42.81
CA GLU A 587 21.28 -32.95 -43.51
C GLU A 587 22.77 -33.22 -43.28
N THR A 588 23.16 -33.52 -42.05
CA THR A 588 24.55 -33.89 -41.68
C THR A 588 25.00 -35.17 -42.40
N LYS A 589 24.10 -36.16 -42.49
CA LYS A 589 24.38 -37.41 -43.20
C LYS A 589 24.59 -37.18 -44.70
N ASN A 590 23.78 -36.32 -45.31
CA ASN A 590 23.91 -35.96 -46.73
C ASN A 590 25.21 -35.19 -47.01
N LEU A 591 25.55 -34.22 -46.15
CA LEU A 591 26.82 -33.49 -46.22
C LEU A 591 28.03 -34.44 -46.15
N THR A 592 27.99 -35.42 -45.23
CA THR A 592 29.06 -36.41 -45.08
C THR A 592 29.15 -37.34 -46.29
N ARG A 593 28.00 -37.81 -46.82
CA ARG A 593 27.96 -38.64 -48.04
C ARG A 593 28.56 -37.92 -49.25
N ASN A 594 28.24 -36.64 -49.40
CA ASN A 594 28.74 -35.84 -50.52
C ASN A 594 30.26 -35.62 -50.40
N GLN A 595 30.79 -35.42 -49.19
CA GLN A 595 32.23 -35.33 -48.95
C GLN A 595 32.97 -36.64 -49.26
N THR A 596 32.44 -37.80 -48.84
CA THR A 596 33.05 -39.10 -49.14
C THR A 596 33.04 -39.43 -50.63
N MET A 597 31.98 -39.04 -51.35
CA MET A 597 31.89 -39.26 -52.81
C MET A 597 32.89 -38.37 -53.58
N THR A 598 33.17 -37.15 -53.10
CA THR A 598 34.21 -36.28 -53.69
C THR A 598 35.65 -36.71 -53.41
N GLU A 599 35.89 -37.50 -52.36
CA GLU A 599 37.23 -38.03 -52.04
C GLU A 599 37.53 -39.35 -52.78
N GLU A 600 36.51 -40.17 -53.09
CA GLU A 600 36.68 -41.44 -53.82
C GLU A 600 36.68 -41.28 -55.35
N GLU A 601 35.99 -40.28 -55.90
CA GLU A 601 35.97 -40.01 -57.35
C GLU A 601 36.67 -38.68 -57.67
N GLY A 602 37.94 -38.78 -58.09
CA GLY A 602 38.69 -37.65 -58.62
C GLY A 602 38.01 -37.02 -59.84
N ILE A 603 37.31 -35.92 -59.61
CA ILE A 603 36.73 -34.98 -60.60
C ILE A 603 35.74 -35.62 -61.58
N THR A 604 34.44 -35.37 -61.41
CA THR A 604 33.54 -34.98 -62.53
C THR A 604 32.27 -34.30 -62.02
N SER A 605 31.88 -33.23 -62.74
CA SER A 605 30.60 -32.51 -62.73
C SER A 605 29.76 -32.47 -61.44
N ARG A 606 29.75 -31.27 -60.85
CA ARG A 606 28.81 -30.75 -59.86
C ARG A 606 27.38 -30.75 -60.45
N GLU A 607 26.71 -31.89 -60.49
CA GLU A 607 25.26 -31.93 -60.61
C GLU A 607 24.67 -31.28 -59.36
N SER A 608 23.74 -30.35 -59.57
CA SER A 608 22.96 -29.74 -58.51
C SER A 608 22.07 -30.81 -57.88
N ASP A 609 22.64 -31.57 -56.94
CA ASP A 609 21.90 -32.51 -56.10
C ASP A 609 20.93 -31.70 -55.24
N GLU A 610 19.70 -31.56 -55.74
CA GLU A 610 18.59 -31.06 -54.97
C GLU A 610 18.50 -31.87 -53.68
N SER A 611 18.57 -31.19 -52.54
CA SER A 611 18.30 -31.79 -51.23
C SER A 611 17.04 -32.66 -51.33
N PRO A 612 17.01 -33.87 -50.76
CA PRO A 612 15.86 -34.76 -50.86
C PRO A 612 14.57 -34.01 -50.57
N VAL A 613 13.54 -34.18 -51.41
CA VAL A 613 12.25 -33.46 -51.31
C VAL A 613 11.68 -33.52 -49.88
N GLY A 614 11.88 -34.65 -49.18
CA GLY A 614 11.51 -34.79 -47.78
C GLY A 614 12.18 -33.79 -46.82
N THR A 615 13.48 -33.52 -46.98
CA THR A 615 14.23 -32.55 -46.16
C THR A 615 13.76 -31.11 -46.43
N GLN A 616 13.42 -30.79 -47.68
CA GLN A 616 12.85 -29.48 -48.02
C GLN A 616 11.49 -29.26 -47.35
N ILE A 617 10.61 -30.28 -47.39
CA ILE A 617 9.30 -30.24 -46.72
C ILE A 617 9.47 -30.03 -45.21
N MET A 618 10.42 -30.72 -44.58
CA MET A 618 10.70 -30.56 -43.15
C MET A 618 11.16 -29.14 -42.81
N TRP A 619 12.03 -28.54 -43.63
CA TRP A 619 12.46 -27.15 -43.47
C TRP A 619 11.30 -26.15 -43.56
N TYR A 620 10.35 -26.35 -44.48
CA TYR A 620 9.15 -25.50 -44.54
C TYR A 620 8.33 -25.58 -43.25
N PHE A 621 8.13 -26.77 -42.68
CA PHE A 621 7.45 -26.90 -41.39
C PHE A 621 8.23 -26.23 -40.25
N ILE A 622 9.56 -26.40 -40.20
CA ILE A 622 10.43 -25.76 -39.20
C ILE A 622 10.31 -24.23 -39.30
N LEU A 623 10.33 -23.66 -40.51
CA LEU A 623 10.18 -22.23 -40.71
C LEU A 623 8.80 -21.72 -40.31
N ILE A 624 7.72 -22.49 -40.56
CA ILE A 624 6.38 -22.13 -40.10
C ILE A 624 6.34 -22.08 -38.56
N PHE A 625 6.90 -23.09 -37.88
CA PHE A 625 6.99 -23.08 -36.41
C PHE A 625 7.84 -21.91 -35.90
N ASN A 626 9.01 -21.67 -36.50
CA ASN A 626 9.91 -20.57 -36.13
C ASN A 626 9.23 -19.20 -36.30
N PHE A 627 8.44 -19.03 -37.36
CA PHE A 627 7.62 -17.83 -37.57
C PHE A 627 6.52 -17.68 -36.51
N LEU A 628 5.80 -18.76 -36.17
CA LEU A 628 4.78 -18.74 -35.11
C LEU A 628 5.39 -18.41 -33.75
N PHE A 629 6.55 -19.00 -33.41
CA PHE A 629 7.27 -18.68 -32.18
C PHE A 629 7.73 -17.23 -32.16
N THR A 630 8.26 -16.71 -33.27
CA THR A 630 8.64 -15.30 -33.40
C THR A 630 7.45 -14.38 -33.13
N LEU A 631 6.26 -14.69 -33.67
CA LEU A 631 5.03 -13.94 -33.39
C LEU A 631 4.62 -14.00 -31.92
N CYS A 632 4.70 -15.18 -31.30
CA CYS A 632 4.41 -15.36 -29.88
C CYS A 632 5.37 -14.56 -28.99
N GLU A 633 6.66 -14.56 -29.29
CA GLU A 633 7.67 -13.83 -28.51
C GLU A 633 7.51 -12.30 -28.66
N ILE A 634 7.26 -11.81 -29.88
CA ILE A 634 6.94 -10.40 -30.11
C ILE A 634 5.69 -10.01 -29.31
N PHE A 635 4.66 -10.84 -29.29
CA PHE A 635 3.45 -10.61 -28.50
C PHE A 635 3.76 -10.51 -27.00
N GLN A 636 4.58 -11.43 -26.45
CA GLN A 636 4.98 -11.40 -25.05
C GLN A 636 5.79 -10.15 -24.67
N ILE A 637 6.71 -9.72 -25.55
CA ILE A 637 7.50 -8.49 -25.38
C ILE A 637 6.58 -7.26 -25.32
N ILE A 638 5.56 -7.19 -26.17
CA ILE A 638 4.59 -6.07 -26.20
C ILE A 638 3.77 -6.04 -24.91
N VAL A 639 3.36 -7.21 -24.40
CA VAL A 639 2.50 -7.33 -23.21
C VAL A 639 3.26 -7.06 -21.91
N SER A 640 4.52 -7.51 -21.81
CA SER A 640 5.27 -7.44 -20.54
C SER A 640 6.79 -7.26 -20.71
N PRO A 641 7.26 -6.12 -21.25
CA PRO A 641 8.66 -5.94 -21.67
C PRO A 641 9.67 -6.09 -20.52
N CYS A 642 9.39 -5.52 -19.34
CA CYS A 642 10.32 -5.60 -18.21
C CYS A 642 10.47 -7.04 -17.72
N ARG A 643 9.36 -7.77 -17.53
CA ARG A 643 9.38 -9.18 -17.12
C ARG A 643 10.12 -10.04 -18.14
N TYR A 644 9.88 -9.76 -19.43
CA TYR A 644 10.43 -10.50 -20.54
C TYR A 644 11.96 -10.54 -20.53
N VAL A 645 12.59 -9.38 -20.32
CA VAL A 645 14.06 -9.25 -20.32
C VAL A 645 14.71 -9.98 -19.14
N TRP A 646 14.04 -10.06 -18.00
CA TRP A 646 14.57 -10.68 -16.78
C TRP A 646 14.37 -12.21 -16.71
N THR A 647 13.61 -12.79 -17.63
CA THR A 647 13.32 -14.22 -17.66
C THR A 647 14.25 -14.94 -18.65
N PHE A 648 15.09 -15.84 -18.13
CA PHE A 648 16.10 -16.55 -18.93
C PHE A 648 15.50 -17.44 -20.04
N GLU A 649 14.31 -18.02 -19.80
CA GLU A 649 13.58 -18.84 -20.77
C GLU A 649 13.37 -18.13 -22.11
N ASN A 650 13.04 -16.84 -22.06
CA ASN A 650 12.79 -16.04 -23.26
C ASN A 650 14.05 -15.83 -24.10
N TRP A 651 15.20 -15.66 -23.44
CA TRP A 651 16.49 -15.56 -24.12
C TRP A 651 16.90 -16.88 -24.76
N LEU A 652 16.59 -18.02 -24.12
CA LEU A 652 16.81 -19.34 -24.68
C LEU A 652 15.98 -19.54 -25.96
N GLN A 653 14.71 -19.13 -25.94
CA GLN A 653 13.83 -19.18 -27.11
C GLN A 653 14.32 -18.29 -28.26
N TRP A 654 14.79 -17.07 -27.99
CA TRP A 654 15.39 -16.22 -29.03
C TRP A 654 16.68 -16.80 -29.60
N ALA A 655 17.53 -17.39 -28.76
CA ALA A 655 18.74 -18.07 -29.22
C ALA A 655 18.40 -19.19 -30.19
N GLU A 656 17.36 -19.99 -29.89
CA GLU A 656 16.82 -21.02 -30.78
C GLU A 656 16.30 -20.42 -32.10
N ILE A 657 15.47 -19.37 -32.03
CA ILE A 657 14.87 -18.74 -33.22
C ILE A 657 15.96 -18.21 -34.17
N VAL A 658 16.92 -17.47 -33.63
CA VAL A 658 18.00 -16.82 -34.40
C VAL A 658 18.95 -17.84 -35.01
N THR A 659 19.29 -18.91 -34.26
CA THR A 659 20.21 -19.94 -34.77
C THR A 659 19.58 -20.78 -35.87
N ILE A 660 18.29 -21.14 -35.76
CA ILE A 660 17.56 -21.82 -36.84
C ILE A 660 17.47 -20.95 -38.09
N PHE A 661 17.17 -19.65 -37.93
CA PHE A 661 17.14 -18.71 -39.04
C PHE A 661 18.51 -18.54 -39.72
N TRP A 662 19.59 -18.52 -38.94
CA TRP A 662 20.96 -18.45 -39.47
C TRP A 662 21.29 -19.68 -40.31
N ILE A 663 21.01 -20.89 -39.80
CA ILE A 663 21.28 -22.15 -40.52
C ILE A 663 20.57 -22.16 -41.87
N TYR A 664 19.30 -21.73 -41.91
CA TYR A 664 18.52 -21.70 -43.14
C TYR A 664 19.06 -20.71 -44.18
N THR A 665 19.52 -19.53 -43.73
CA THR A 665 20.00 -18.47 -44.64
C THR A 665 21.42 -18.69 -45.15
N ASN A 666 22.26 -19.42 -44.41
CA ASN A 666 23.69 -19.61 -44.73
C ASN A 666 24.10 -21.10 -44.73
N PRO A 667 23.58 -21.91 -45.68
CA PRO A 667 23.86 -23.34 -45.72
C PRO A 667 25.32 -23.69 -46.03
N ASP A 668 26.07 -22.83 -46.73
CA ASP A 668 27.46 -23.13 -47.17
C ASP A 668 28.54 -22.72 -46.15
N SER A 669 28.17 -22.36 -44.91
CA SER A 669 29.13 -21.85 -43.93
C SER A 669 30.04 -22.95 -43.35
N SER A 670 31.33 -22.64 -43.15
CA SER A 670 32.29 -23.52 -42.48
C SER A 670 31.88 -23.88 -41.04
N HIS A 671 31.03 -23.05 -40.43
CA HIS A 671 30.54 -23.18 -39.07
C HIS A 671 29.18 -23.89 -38.96
N LEU A 672 28.64 -24.43 -40.07
CA LEU A 672 27.32 -25.07 -40.09
C LEU A 672 27.22 -26.23 -39.09
N ARG A 673 28.18 -27.17 -39.10
CA ARG A 673 28.14 -28.36 -38.23
C ARG A 673 28.14 -28.01 -36.73
N PRO A 674 29.03 -27.14 -36.22
CA PRO A 674 28.95 -26.65 -34.84
C PRO A 674 27.61 -25.98 -34.52
N LEU A 675 27.08 -25.13 -35.40
CA LEU A 675 25.80 -24.45 -35.17
C LEU A 675 24.63 -25.44 -35.11
N GLN A 676 24.60 -26.46 -35.97
CA GLN A 676 23.60 -27.53 -35.92
C GLN A 676 23.63 -28.28 -34.58
N ALA A 677 24.83 -28.57 -34.05
CA ALA A 677 24.97 -29.20 -32.74
C ALA A 677 24.46 -28.29 -31.60
N VAL A 678 24.75 -26.98 -31.67
CA VAL A 678 24.24 -26.00 -30.71
C VAL A 678 22.71 -25.93 -30.76
N VAL A 679 22.09 -25.89 -31.95
CA VAL A 679 20.63 -25.88 -32.09
C VAL A 679 19.99 -27.12 -31.45
N ILE A 680 20.56 -28.30 -31.66
CA ILE A 680 20.04 -29.53 -31.02
C ILE A 680 20.04 -29.35 -29.50
N LEU A 681 21.15 -28.87 -28.91
CA LEU A 681 21.20 -28.63 -27.46
C LEU A 681 20.20 -27.58 -26.98
N LEU A 682 20.00 -26.49 -27.74
CA LEU A 682 19.04 -25.44 -27.40
C LEU A 682 17.60 -25.98 -27.41
N VAL A 683 17.18 -26.69 -28.46
CA VAL A 683 15.80 -27.20 -28.59
C VAL A 683 15.49 -28.24 -27.50
N TRP A 684 16.45 -29.13 -27.18
CA TRP A 684 16.32 -30.06 -26.05
C TRP A 684 16.35 -29.36 -24.69
N GLY A 685 17.15 -28.30 -24.53
CA GLY A 685 17.20 -27.47 -23.33
C GLY A 685 15.85 -26.79 -23.06
N GLU A 686 15.23 -26.20 -24.07
CA GLU A 686 13.91 -25.59 -23.97
C GLU A 686 12.82 -26.64 -23.67
N MET A 687 12.93 -27.86 -24.20
CA MET A 687 12.03 -28.96 -23.79
C MET A 687 12.09 -29.22 -22.28
N ILE A 688 13.29 -29.20 -21.69
CA ILE A 688 13.45 -29.34 -20.23
C ILE A 688 12.80 -28.17 -19.50
N MET A 689 12.93 -26.94 -20.01
CA MET A 689 12.28 -25.76 -19.42
C MET A 689 10.75 -25.86 -19.46
N ILE A 690 10.18 -26.30 -20.59
CA ILE A 690 8.73 -26.56 -20.73
C ILE A 690 8.29 -27.63 -19.72
N MET A 691 9.02 -28.74 -19.61
CA MET A 691 8.75 -29.77 -18.59
C MET A 691 8.81 -29.19 -17.16
N GLY A 692 9.63 -28.17 -16.93
CA GLY A 692 9.78 -27.45 -15.66
C GLY A 692 8.55 -26.66 -15.23
N ARG A 693 7.63 -26.36 -16.15
CA ARG A 693 6.34 -25.70 -15.84
C ARG A 693 5.29 -26.68 -15.29
N HIS A 694 5.50 -27.99 -15.44
CA HIS A 694 4.59 -28.99 -14.88
C HIS A 694 4.77 -29.11 -13.36
N PRO A 695 3.70 -29.01 -12.53
CA PRO A 695 3.81 -28.97 -11.07
C PRO A 695 4.60 -30.13 -10.44
N SER A 696 4.50 -31.34 -11.00
CA SER A 696 5.23 -32.50 -10.48
C SER A 696 6.73 -32.49 -10.81
N SER A 697 7.11 -31.92 -11.95
CA SER A 697 8.49 -31.93 -12.47
C SER A 697 9.24 -30.64 -12.10
N SER A 698 8.49 -29.56 -11.82
CA SER A 698 9.03 -28.24 -11.52
C SER A 698 10.02 -28.24 -10.36
N THR A 699 9.73 -29.00 -9.29
CA THR A 699 10.66 -29.13 -8.15
C THR A 699 11.99 -29.72 -8.57
N TYR A 700 12.01 -30.80 -9.35
CA TYR A 700 13.26 -31.46 -9.78
C TYR A 700 14.08 -30.56 -10.70
N ILE A 701 13.43 -29.87 -11.63
CA ILE A 701 14.10 -28.97 -12.57
C ILE A 701 14.61 -27.71 -11.83
N SER A 702 13.83 -27.17 -10.90
CA SER A 702 14.28 -26.08 -10.02
C SER A 702 15.47 -26.49 -9.15
N MET A 703 15.47 -27.71 -8.60
CA MET A 703 16.62 -28.26 -7.88
C MET A 703 17.85 -28.36 -8.80
N PHE A 704 17.71 -28.93 -9.99
CA PHE A 704 18.79 -29.07 -10.96
C PHE A 704 19.40 -27.71 -11.33
N LEU A 705 18.57 -26.72 -11.67
CA LEU A 705 19.02 -25.36 -12.01
C LEU A 705 19.70 -24.67 -10.83
N THR A 706 19.13 -24.80 -9.63
CA THR A 706 19.71 -24.19 -8.41
C THR A 706 21.07 -24.79 -8.08
N VAL A 707 21.18 -26.12 -8.13
CA VAL A 707 22.45 -26.84 -7.90
C VAL A 707 23.47 -26.47 -8.97
N SER A 708 23.06 -26.42 -10.23
CA SER A 708 23.94 -26.04 -11.35
C SER A 708 24.47 -24.61 -11.19
N LEU A 709 23.63 -23.66 -10.78
CA LEU A 709 24.07 -22.28 -10.53
C LEU A 709 25.02 -22.18 -9.32
N SER A 710 24.78 -22.93 -8.25
CA SER A 710 25.70 -23.00 -7.11
C SER A 710 27.04 -23.60 -7.52
N PHE A 711 27.02 -24.65 -8.35
CA PHE A 711 28.20 -25.28 -8.92
C PHE A 711 29.00 -24.31 -9.79
N ILE A 712 28.34 -23.58 -10.70
CA ILE A 712 28.97 -22.56 -11.55
C ILE A 712 29.59 -21.44 -10.70
N LYS A 713 28.86 -20.92 -9.70
CA LYS A 713 29.38 -19.87 -8.79
C LYS A 713 30.62 -20.34 -8.04
N PHE A 714 30.63 -21.59 -7.62
CA PHE A 714 31.76 -22.18 -6.92
C PHE A 714 32.96 -22.34 -7.87
N ILE A 715 32.76 -22.95 -9.05
CA ILE A 715 33.82 -23.07 -10.07
C ILE A 715 34.35 -21.69 -10.48
N ALA A 716 33.51 -20.66 -10.57
CA ALA A 716 33.96 -19.32 -10.94
C ALA A 716 35.06 -18.78 -10.01
N TRP A 717 35.00 -19.05 -8.70
CA TRP A 717 36.07 -18.68 -7.77
C TRP A 717 37.34 -19.52 -7.96
N TYR A 718 37.19 -20.82 -8.21
CA TYR A 718 38.33 -21.72 -8.45
C TYR A 718 38.89 -21.66 -9.87
N SER A 719 38.21 -20.97 -10.78
CA SER A 719 38.66 -20.75 -12.15
C SER A 719 40.01 -20.03 -12.19
N ILE A 720 40.32 -19.19 -11.19
CA ILE A 720 41.63 -18.53 -11.03
C ILE A 720 42.72 -19.58 -10.82
N LEU A 721 42.47 -20.55 -9.93
CA LEU A 721 43.41 -21.62 -9.63
C LEU A 721 43.57 -22.56 -10.83
N ILE A 722 42.47 -22.93 -11.48
CA ILE A 722 42.47 -23.75 -12.71
C ILE A 722 43.25 -23.03 -13.82
N SER A 723 43.06 -21.71 -13.98
CA SER A 723 43.78 -20.90 -14.96
C SER A 723 45.28 -20.84 -14.65
N ALA A 724 45.67 -20.73 -13.38
CA ALA A 724 47.07 -20.72 -12.97
C ALA A 724 47.77 -22.05 -13.30
N PHE A 725 47.12 -23.18 -13.02
CA PHE A 725 47.65 -24.50 -13.40
C PHE A 725 47.65 -24.71 -14.92
N ALA A 726 46.61 -24.28 -15.63
CA ALA A 726 46.55 -24.36 -17.09
C ALA A 726 47.69 -23.57 -17.75
N LEU A 727 47.93 -22.33 -17.32
CA LEU A 727 49.05 -21.53 -17.80
C LEU A 727 50.40 -22.15 -17.43
N SER A 728 50.52 -22.76 -16.24
CA SER A 728 51.72 -23.48 -15.84
C SER A 728 51.98 -24.69 -16.74
N PHE A 729 50.94 -25.47 -17.06
CA PHE A 729 51.03 -26.59 -18.01
C PHE A 729 51.34 -26.14 -19.42
N TYR A 730 50.81 -24.99 -19.86
CA TYR A 730 51.13 -24.44 -21.16
C TYR A 730 52.63 -24.16 -21.28
N VAL A 731 53.25 -23.56 -20.25
CA VAL A 731 54.69 -23.29 -20.22
C VAL A 731 55.53 -24.57 -20.16
N ILE A 732 55.07 -25.58 -19.42
CA ILE A 732 55.83 -26.82 -19.20
C ILE A 732 55.74 -27.77 -20.39
N PHE A 733 54.55 -27.87 -21.00
CA PHE A 733 54.24 -28.90 -21.99
C PHE A 733 54.02 -28.35 -23.41
N THR A 734 54.33 -27.06 -23.67
CA THR A 734 54.24 -26.45 -25.02
C THR A 734 54.77 -27.34 -26.16
N PRO A 735 55.91 -28.06 -26.02
CA PRO A 735 56.43 -28.87 -27.12
C PRO A 735 55.66 -30.17 -27.39
N ASN A 736 54.68 -30.55 -26.56
CA ASN A 736 54.00 -31.83 -26.62
C ASN A 736 52.62 -31.76 -27.30
N GLU A 737 52.18 -32.88 -27.88
CA GLU A 737 50.91 -32.94 -28.59
C GLU A 737 49.71 -32.59 -27.70
N GLY A 738 48.97 -31.56 -28.12
CA GLY A 738 47.77 -31.06 -27.48
C GLY A 738 47.96 -30.09 -26.29
N PHE A 739 49.18 -29.60 -26.05
CA PHE A 739 49.43 -28.39 -25.23
C PHE A 739 49.94 -27.22 -26.09
N GLY A 740 49.87 -27.36 -27.41
CA GLY A 740 50.45 -26.40 -28.37
C GLY A 740 49.74 -25.05 -28.44
N SER A 741 48.48 -24.95 -27.97
CA SER A 741 47.78 -23.67 -27.83
C SER A 741 47.28 -23.45 -26.40
N ILE A 742 47.09 -22.19 -26.06
CA ILE A 742 46.52 -21.80 -24.76
C ILE A 742 45.13 -22.41 -24.61
N ILE A 743 44.28 -22.33 -25.64
CA ILE A 743 42.90 -22.85 -25.59
C ILE A 743 42.90 -24.37 -25.39
N ASP A 744 43.74 -25.12 -26.11
CA ASP A 744 43.82 -26.57 -25.97
C ASP A 744 44.29 -26.98 -24.57
N THR A 745 45.25 -26.23 -24.02
CA THR A 745 45.75 -26.47 -22.66
C THR A 745 44.66 -26.22 -21.62
N PHE A 746 43.90 -25.14 -21.75
CA PHE A 746 42.76 -24.87 -20.88
C PHE A 746 41.68 -25.94 -20.98
N MET A 747 41.35 -26.41 -22.19
CA MET A 747 40.39 -27.49 -22.40
C MET A 747 40.89 -28.80 -21.79
N LYS A 748 42.15 -29.18 -22.02
CA LYS A 748 42.77 -30.35 -21.37
C LYS A 748 42.78 -30.23 -19.86
N SER A 749 43.13 -29.07 -19.30
CA SER A 749 43.06 -28.84 -17.85
C SER A 749 41.66 -29.00 -17.27
N PHE A 750 40.63 -28.56 -18.01
CA PHE A 750 39.24 -28.76 -17.60
C PHE A 750 38.82 -30.23 -17.67
N VAL A 751 39.21 -30.97 -18.70
CA VAL A 751 38.96 -32.42 -18.81
C VAL A 751 39.77 -33.21 -17.76
N MET A 752 40.97 -32.77 -17.42
CA MET A 752 41.75 -33.36 -16.33
C MET A 752 41.12 -33.08 -14.95
N MET A 753 40.43 -31.95 -14.77
CA MET A 753 39.68 -31.67 -13.55
C MET A 753 38.53 -32.66 -13.34
N THR A 754 37.83 -33.07 -14.39
CA THR A 754 36.73 -34.07 -14.28
C THR A 754 37.22 -35.47 -13.94
N GLY A 755 38.53 -35.72 -14.06
CA GLY A 755 39.13 -37.03 -13.78
C GLY A 755 38.85 -38.06 -14.88
N GLU A 756 38.35 -37.63 -16.04
CA GLU A 756 38.03 -38.48 -17.20
C GLU A 756 39.23 -38.66 -18.15
N PHE A 757 40.29 -37.88 -17.99
CA PHE A 757 41.48 -37.96 -18.84
C PHE A 757 42.44 -39.07 -18.40
N ASP A 758 42.95 -39.85 -19.36
CA ASP A 758 43.99 -40.85 -19.09
C ASP A 758 45.34 -40.14 -18.86
N PHE A 759 45.78 -40.14 -17.60
CA PHE A 759 47.02 -39.46 -17.19
C PHE A 759 48.29 -40.07 -17.83
N GLY A 760 48.18 -41.22 -18.49
CA GLY A 760 49.28 -41.88 -19.20
C GLY A 760 49.80 -41.13 -20.43
N GLU A 761 49.03 -40.19 -20.99
CA GLU A 761 49.43 -39.40 -22.17
C GLU A 761 50.30 -38.19 -21.82
N ILE A 762 50.52 -37.90 -20.54
CA ILE A 762 51.35 -36.77 -20.11
C ILE A 762 52.81 -37.25 -20.01
N PRO A 763 53.75 -36.70 -20.80
CA PRO A 763 55.15 -37.12 -20.74
C PRO A 763 55.79 -36.62 -19.44
N LEU A 764 55.79 -37.48 -18.43
CA LEU A 764 56.44 -37.24 -17.15
C LEU A 764 57.92 -37.66 -17.25
N ASP A 765 58.79 -36.70 -17.61
CA ASP A 765 60.22 -36.94 -17.61
C ASP A 765 60.77 -37.06 -16.18
N ALA A 766 61.31 -38.23 -15.83
CA ALA A 766 61.90 -38.49 -14.51
C ALA A 766 63.13 -37.59 -14.18
N ALA A 767 63.68 -36.91 -15.18
CA ALA A 767 64.85 -36.03 -15.04
C ALA A 767 64.52 -34.64 -14.45
N VAL A 768 63.27 -34.20 -14.50
CA VAL A 768 62.86 -32.85 -14.04
C VAL A 768 61.81 -32.98 -12.93
N PRO A 769 62.19 -32.98 -11.63
CA PRO A 769 61.26 -33.28 -10.54
C PRO A 769 60.15 -32.22 -10.36
N TYR A 770 60.37 -30.98 -10.83
CA TYR A 770 59.41 -29.89 -10.67
C TYR A 770 58.12 -30.09 -11.46
N THR A 771 58.16 -30.74 -12.63
CA THR A 771 56.97 -31.02 -13.45
C THR A 771 56.04 -32.00 -12.71
N ASN A 772 56.62 -33.05 -12.11
CA ASN A 772 55.91 -34.04 -11.30
C ASN A 772 55.27 -33.40 -10.06
N ILE A 773 55.93 -32.43 -9.42
CA ILE A 773 55.39 -31.73 -8.24
C ILE A 773 54.20 -30.85 -8.62
N ILE A 774 54.29 -30.09 -9.71
CA ILE A 774 53.19 -29.22 -10.18
C ILE A 774 51.98 -30.08 -10.60
N PHE A 775 52.23 -31.19 -11.31
CA PHE A 775 51.19 -32.13 -11.69
C PHE A 775 50.54 -32.83 -10.48
N LEU A 776 51.33 -33.28 -9.50
CA LEU A 776 50.80 -33.85 -8.26
C LEU A 776 49.99 -32.82 -7.45
N GLY A 777 50.45 -31.57 -7.44
CA GLY A 777 49.73 -30.45 -6.85
C GLY A 777 48.38 -30.21 -7.52
N PHE A 778 48.32 -30.24 -8.85
CA PHE A 778 47.07 -30.16 -9.61
C PHE A 778 46.12 -31.32 -9.26
N LEU A 779 46.62 -32.56 -9.27
CA LEU A 779 45.81 -33.73 -8.95
C LEU A 779 45.26 -33.67 -7.51
N PHE A 780 46.07 -33.21 -6.55
CA PHE A 780 45.63 -33.04 -5.18
C PHE A 780 44.60 -31.91 -5.02
N PHE A 781 44.92 -30.68 -5.44
CA PHE A 781 44.06 -29.52 -5.19
C PHE A 781 42.81 -29.48 -6.07
N ILE A 782 42.93 -29.86 -7.35
CA ILE A 782 41.85 -29.78 -8.33
C ILE A 782 41.11 -31.11 -8.40
N THR A 783 41.77 -32.21 -8.72
CA THR A 783 41.05 -33.48 -8.95
C THR A 783 40.53 -34.09 -7.64
N ILE A 784 41.30 -34.08 -6.55
CA ILE A 784 40.89 -34.69 -5.27
C ILE A 784 40.11 -33.71 -4.40
N VAL A 785 40.69 -32.56 -4.07
CA VAL A 785 40.09 -31.63 -3.10
C VAL A 785 38.87 -30.93 -3.71
N LEU A 786 39.01 -30.31 -4.88
CA LEU A 786 37.92 -29.53 -5.48
C LEU A 786 36.71 -30.39 -5.86
N MET A 787 36.91 -31.53 -6.53
CA MET A 787 35.79 -32.37 -6.97
C MET A 787 35.07 -33.07 -5.81
N ASN A 788 35.78 -33.49 -4.78
CA ASN A 788 35.14 -34.06 -3.59
C ASN A 788 34.43 -32.98 -2.77
N LEU A 789 34.96 -31.76 -2.71
CA LEU A 789 34.29 -30.63 -2.06
C LEU A 789 33.02 -30.23 -2.82
N LEU A 790 33.05 -30.20 -4.15
CA LEU A 790 31.88 -29.95 -5.01
C LEU A 790 30.78 -30.99 -4.80
N THR A 791 31.15 -32.26 -4.75
CA THR A 791 30.21 -33.36 -4.47
C THR A 791 29.67 -33.27 -3.05
N GLY A 792 30.52 -32.93 -2.08
CA GLY A 792 30.13 -32.74 -0.67
C GLY A 792 29.14 -31.60 -0.48
N LEU A 793 29.37 -30.45 -1.12
CA LEU A 793 28.48 -29.28 -1.07
C LEU A 793 27.14 -29.55 -1.76
N ALA A 794 27.15 -30.27 -2.88
CA ALA A 794 25.92 -30.65 -3.57
C ALA A 794 25.05 -31.57 -2.69
N VAL A 795 25.66 -32.53 -1.99
CA VAL A 795 24.97 -33.53 -1.17
C VAL A 795 24.48 -32.95 0.16
N SER A 796 25.29 -32.13 0.84
CA SER A 796 24.94 -31.57 2.16
C SER A 796 23.68 -30.71 2.13
N ASP A 797 23.44 -30.03 0.99
CA ASP A 797 22.37 -29.06 0.86
C ASP A 797 21.11 -29.65 0.21
N THR A 798 21.11 -30.92 -0.22
CA THR A 798 20.01 -31.52 -1.00
C THR A 798 18.63 -31.34 -0.36
N GLN A 799 18.50 -31.55 0.95
CA GLN A 799 17.22 -31.43 1.65
C GLN A 799 16.76 -29.96 1.78
N ALA A 800 17.67 -29.06 2.14
CA ALA A 800 17.36 -27.62 2.23
C ALA A 800 17.04 -27.02 0.85
N ILE A 801 17.77 -27.45 -0.19
CA ILE A 801 17.52 -27.09 -1.59
C ILE A 801 16.17 -27.62 -2.04
N ARG A 802 15.83 -28.87 -1.70
CA ARG A 802 14.52 -29.44 -2.02
C ARG A 802 13.39 -28.64 -1.40
N GLU A 803 13.47 -28.33 -0.11
CA GLU A 803 12.43 -27.55 0.58
C GLU A 803 12.25 -26.17 -0.05
N LYS A 804 13.34 -25.51 -0.41
CA LYS A 804 13.34 -24.22 -1.11
C LYS A 804 12.81 -24.33 -2.54
N ALA A 805 13.20 -25.36 -3.28
CA ALA A 805 12.76 -25.64 -4.64
C ALA A 805 11.25 -25.94 -4.71
N GLU A 806 10.71 -26.62 -3.70
CA GLU A 806 9.26 -26.82 -3.58
C GLU A 806 8.54 -25.48 -3.39
N ILE A 807 9.05 -24.57 -2.56
CA ILE A 807 8.47 -23.22 -2.40
C ILE A 807 8.57 -22.45 -3.73
N LEU A 808 9.74 -22.47 -4.37
CA LEU A 808 9.96 -21.82 -5.67
C LEU A 808 9.03 -22.36 -6.75
N SER A 809 8.76 -23.67 -6.76
CA SER A 809 7.80 -24.30 -7.65
C SER A 809 6.39 -23.71 -7.46
N TYR A 810 5.93 -23.57 -6.20
CA TYR A 810 4.65 -22.90 -5.93
C TYR A 810 4.65 -21.42 -6.30
N ILE A 811 5.75 -20.69 -6.06
CA ILE A 811 5.89 -19.28 -6.47
C ILE A 811 5.76 -19.16 -7.99
N ASN A 812 6.49 -19.97 -8.74
CA ASN A 812 6.44 -19.98 -10.21
C ASN A 812 5.04 -20.35 -10.71
N GLN A 813 4.35 -21.29 -10.04
CA GLN A 813 2.99 -21.66 -10.37
C GLN A 813 2.01 -20.50 -10.15
N VAL A 814 2.09 -19.81 -9.01
CA VAL A 814 1.27 -18.62 -8.71
C VAL A 814 1.54 -17.52 -9.71
N GLU A 815 2.81 -17.24 -10.02
CA GLU A 815 3.21 -16.21 -10.97
C GLU A 815 2.68 -16.51 -12.38
N HIS A 816 2.82 -17.76 -12.85
CA HIS A 816 2.32 -18.18 -14.15
C HIS A 816 0.79 -18.09 -14.23
N ILE A 817 0.08 -18.58 -13.21
CA ILE A 817 -1.40 -18.54 -13.18
C ILE A 817 -1.88 -17.09 -13.15
N SER A 818 -1.30 -16.25 -12.28
CA SER A 818 -1.67 -14.85 -12.12
C SER A 818 -1.38 -14.04 -13.39
N TYR A 819 -0.27 -14.34 -14.07
CA TYR A 819 0.04 -13.73 -15.37
C TYR A 819 -1.01 -14.06 -16.42
N VAL A 820 -1.38 -15.34 -16.56
CA VAL A 820 -2.43 -15.77 -17.50
C VAL A 820 -3.77 -15.12 -17.15
N GLU A 821 -4.13 -15.00 -15.87
CA GLU A 821 -5.35 -14.33 -15.43
C GLU A 821 -5.37 -12.85 -15.80
N SER A 822 -4.32 -12.09 -15.51
CA SER A 822 -4.27 -10.65 -15.85
C SER A 822 -4.22 -10.42 -17.35
N MET A 823 -3.57 -11.30 -18.12
CA MET A 823 -3.59 -11.26 -19.58
C MET A 823 -5.01 -11.45 -20.13
N LEU A 824 -5.79 -12.38 -19.55
CA LEU A 824 -7.18 -12.62 -19.93
C LEU A 824 -8.13 -11.51 -19.47
N LEU A 825 -7.82 -10.83 -18.36
CA LEU A 825 -8.60 -9.72 -17.80
C LEU A 825 -8.25 -8.36 -18.42
N GLY A 826 -7.19 -8.27 -19.24
CA GLY A 826 -6.85 -7.08 -20.02
C GLY A 826 -6.02 -6.02 -19.29
N ASP A 827 -5.40 -6.35 -18.16
CA ASP A 827 -4.52 -5.42 -17.43
C ASP A 827 -3.17 -6.06 -17.03
N PRO A 828 -2.21 -6.17 -17.97
CA PRO A 828 -0.88 -6.72 -17.67
C PRO A 828 0.00 -5.75 -16.86
N THR A 829 -0.41 -4.48 -16.72
CA THR A 829 0.46 -3.39 -16.23
C THR A 829 0.91 -3.56 -14.77
N LYS A 830 0.13 -4.27 -13.96
CA LYS A 830 0.43 -4.51 -12.54
C LYS A 830 1.66 -5.40 -12.31
N PHE A 831 2.04 -6.23 -13.28
CA PHE A 831 3.25 -7.06 -13.20
C PHE A 831 4.54 -6.28 -13.48
N LEU A 832 4.45 -5.12 -14.11
CA LEU A 832 5.62 -4.30 -14.45
C LEU A 832 6.25 -3.63 -13.22
N SER A 833 5.52 -3.49 -12.11
CA SER A 833 6.01 -2.77 -10.92
C SER A 833 7.13 -3.50 -10.16
N ASN A 834 7.24 -4.82 -10.31
CA ASN A 834 8.16 -5.63 -9.51
C ASN A 834 9.50 -5.91 -10.20
N TYR A 835 9.61 -5.66 -11.51
CA TYR A 835 10.87 -5.80 -12.22
C TYR A 835 11.56 -4.43 -12.24
N PRO A 836 12.88 -4.38 -12.00
CA PRO A 836 13.59 -3.12 -11.98
C PRO A 836 13.41 -2.43 -13.34
N PRO A 837 12.95 -1.16 -13.35
CA PRO A 837 12.71 -0.45 -14.58
C PRO A 837 14.05 -0.17 -15.28
N PHE A 838 14.08 -0.34 -16.59
CA PHE A 838 15.18 0.20 -17.39
C PHE A 838 14.94 1.69 -17.64
N SER A 839 15.97 2.52 -17.44
CA SER A 839 15.89 3.98 -17.64
C SER A 839 15.46 4.42 -19.04
N TRP A 840 15.72 3.58 -20.06
CA TRP A 840 15.43 3.84 -21.47
C TRP A 840 14.14 3.19 -21.99
N ILE A 841 13.50 2.33 -21.18
CA ILE A 841 12.18 1.77 -21.50
C ILE A 841 11.17 2.66 -20.78
N PRO A 842 10.52 3.63 -21.44
CA PRO A 842 9.46 4.41 -20.81
C PRO A 842 8.42 3.45 -20.24
N LYS A 843 7.72 3.81 -19.16
CA LYS A 843 6.53 3.05 -18.67
C LYS A 843 5.57 2.91 -19.86
N CYS A 844 5.65 1.77 -20.53
CA CYS A 844 5.44 1.75 -21.97
C CYS A 844 3.94 1.81 -22.29
N ALA A 845 3.55 2.79 -23.11
CA ALA A 845 2.21 2.99 -23.66
C ALA A 845 1.57 1.84 -24.50
N PRO A 846 2.28 0.81 -25.03
CA PRO A 846 1.65 -0.27 -25.81
C PRO A 846 0.63 -1.13 -25.05
N CYS A 847 0.79 -1.29 -23.73
CA CYS A 847 -0.18 -2.03 -22.91
C CYS A 847 -1.57 -1.35 -22.93
N ASN A 848 -1.61 -0.02 -23.00
CA ASN A 848 -2.85 0.75 -23.18
C ASN A 848 -3.42 0.67 -24.59
N ILE A 849 -2.64 0.28 -25.59
CA ILE A 849 -3.10 0.11 -26.98
C ILE A 849 -3.80 -1.24 -27.15
N MET A 850 -3.27 -2.29 -26.52
CA MET A 850 -3.87 -3.63 -26.59
C MET A 850 -5.18 -3.73 -25.80
N SER A 851 -5.26 -3.10 -24.63
CA SER A 851 -6.52 -2.98 -23.86
C SER A 851 -7.59 -2.17 -24.61
N LYS A 852 -7.18 -1.26 -25.51
CA LYS A 852 -8.07 -0.49 -26.39
C LYS A 852 -8.44 -1.22 -27.69
N CYS A 853 -7.79 -2.34 -28.02
CA CYS A 853 -8.08 -3.11 -29.22
C CYS A 853 -9.29 -4.03 -29.01
N GLY A 854 -10.48 -3.53 -29.32
CA GLY A 854 -11.76 -4.20 -29.10
C GLY A 854 -11.88 -5.66 -29.60
N PRO A 855 -11.34 -6.04 -30.78
CA PRO A 855 -11.41 -7.43 -31.26
C PRO A 855 -10.57 -8.40 -30.42
N ILE A 856 -9.36 -8.00 -30.02
CA ILE A 856 -8.45 -8.81 -29.21
C ILE A 856 -9.05 -8.98 -27.81
N MET A 857 -9.57 -7.90 -27.21
CA MET A 857 -10.25 -7.98 -25.91
C MET A 857 -11.52 -8.83 -25.96
N LYS A 858 -12.29 -8.82 -27.07
CA LYS A 858 -13.43 -9.73 -27.23
C LYS A 858 -12.98 -11.19 -27.30
N LEU A 859 -11.94 -11.50 -28.06
CA LEU A 859 -11.38 -12.86 -28.15
C LEU A 859 -10.84 -13.34 -26.79
N LEU A 860 -10.04 -12.51 -26.11
CA LEU A 860 -9.50 -12.79 -24.78
C LEU A 860 -10.61 -12.93 -23.73
N ASN A 861 -11.65 -12.10 -23.79
CA ASN A 861 -12.80 -12.23 -22.88
C ASN A 861 -13.60 -13.52 -23.13
N VAL A 862 -13.76 -13.95 -24.39
CA VAL A 862 -14.43 -15.22 -24.72
C VAL A 862 -13.61 -16.41 -24.23
N LEU A 863 -12.29 -16.39 -24.44
CA LEU A 863 -11.37 -17.41 -23.94
C LEU A 863 -11.31 -17.41 -22.40
N GLY A 864 -11.18 -16.25 -21.77
CA GLY A 864 -11.04 -16.10 -20.32
C GLY A 864 -12.29 -16.45 -19.52
N ARG A 865 -13.48 -16.07 -20.01
CA ARG A 865 -14.78 -16.43 -19.40
C ARG A 865 -15.10 -17.92 -19.50
N SER A 866 -14.60 -18.61 -20.52
CA SER A 866 -14.89 -20.04 -20.73
C SER A 866 -13.90 -20.98 -20.04
N THR A 867 -12.66 -20.54 -19.80
CA THR A 867 -11.57 -21.45 -19.40
C THR A 867 -11.06 -21.29 -17.97
N LEU A 868 -10.99 -20.07 -17.42
CA LEU A 868 -10.13 -19.84 -16.25
C LEU A 868 -10.75 -19.03 -15.11
N ILE A 869 -11.62 -18.09 -15.43
CA ILE A 869 -12.38 -17.39 -14.40
C ILE A 869 -13.29 -18.45 -13.75
N VAL A 870 -13.12 -18.66 -12.46
CA VAL A 870 -14.11 -19.40 -11.68
C VAL A 870 -15.36 -18.55 -11.74
N ASN A 871 -16.23 -18.83 -12.72
CA ASN A 871 -17.51 -18.19 -12.91
C ASN A 871 -18.24 -18.07 -11.56
N GLY A 872 -18.21 -16.87 -10.96
CA GLY A 872 -19.10 -16.44 -9.87
C GLY A 872 -19.28 -17.40 -8.68
N ARG A 873 -18.31 -18.27 -8.39
CA ARG A 873 -18.39 -19.29 -7.33
C ARG A 873 -17.26 -19.24 -6.30
N ALA A 874 -16.39 -18.24 -6.36
CA ALA A 874 -15.38 -18.00 -5.32
C ALA A 874 -16.00 -17.73 -3.92
N SER A 875 -17.33 -17.62 -3.84
CA SER A 875 -18.12 -17.58 -2.60
C SER A 875 -18.45 -18.95 -1.98
N GLU A 876 -18.19 -20.08 -2.66
CA GLU A 876 -18.64 -21.39 -2.19
C GLU A 876 -17.51 -22.20 -1.53
N LYS A 877 -17.80 -22.73 -0.34
CA LYS A 877 -17.04 -23.82 0.26
C LYS A 877 -17.01 -25.00 -0.72
N VAL A 878 -15.84 -25.57 -0.98
CA VAL A 878 -15.69 -26.75 -1.84
C VAL A 878 -15.48 -27.98 -0.98
N THR A 879 -16.43 -28.90 -1.01
CA THR A 879 -16.34 -30.19 -0.33
C THR A 879 -15.68 -31.23 -1.23
N ILE A 880 -14.65 -31.90 -0.71
CA ILE A 880 -13.97 -33.02 -1.37
C ILE A 880 -14.20 -34.29 -0.55
N TYR A 881 -14.68 -35.35 -1.21
CA TYR A 881 -14.86 -36.67 -0.61
C TYR A 881 -13.75 -37.63 -1.07
N PRO A 882 -12.64 -37.77 -0.33
CA PRO A 882 -11.47 -38.52 -0.80
C PRO A 882 -11.71 -40.03 -0.97
N ASN A 883 -12.64 -40.63 -0.23
CA ASN A 883 -12.87 -42.08 -0.25
C ASN A 883 -13.92 -42.52 -1.27
N ARG A 884 -14.77 -41.59 -1.74
CA ARG A 884 -15.83 -41.90 -2.70
C ARG A 884 -15.21 -42.21 -4.07
N LYS A 885 -15.45 -43.42 -4.58
CA LYS A 885 -15.03 -43.84 -5.93
C LYS A 885 -15.90 -43.17 -7.00
N THR A 886 -15.74 -41.87 -7.23
CA THR A 886 -16.37 -41.20 -8.38
C THR A 886 -15.55 -41.42 -9.65
N SER A 887 -16.22 -41.80 -10.74
CA SER A 887 -15.62 -42.06 -12.07
C SER A 887 -14.98 -40.83 -12.74
N LYS A 888 -15.12 -39.64 -12.13
CA LYS A 888 -14.37 -38.43 -12.45
C LYS A 888 -13.52 -38.08 -11.24
N ARG A 889 -12.30 -38.61 -11.18
CA ARG A 889 -11.25 -38.14 -10.28
C ARG A 889 -10.97 -36.67 -10.63
N THR A 890 -11.58 -35.71 -9.95
CA THR A 890 -10.96 -34.39 -9.76
C THR A 890 -9.79 -34.65 -8.82
N SER A 891 -8.67 -35.09 -9.38
CA SER A 891 -7.62 -35.82 -8.67
C SER A 891 -6.74 -34.84 -7.91
N ILE A 892 -7.24 -34.30 -6.81
CA ILE A 892 -6.36 -33.69 -5.82
C ILE A 892 -5.38 -34.77 -5.36
N THR A 893 -4.10 -34.45 -5.33
CA THR A 893 -3.08 -35.42 -4.95
C THR A 893 -3.31 -35.92 -3.51
N ASP A 894 -3.08 -37.21 -3.28
CA ASP A 894 -3.19 -37.83 -1.95
C ASP A 894 -2.34 -37.09 -0.89
N ASN A 895 -1.27 -36.43 -1.32
CA ASN A 895 -0.42 -35.60 -0.46
C ASN A 895 -1.15 -34.38 0.09
N ILE A 896 -1.90 -33.66 -0.75
CA ILE A 896 -2.71 -32.51 -0.31
C ILE A 896 -3.80 -32.98 0.65
N ILE A 897 -4.49 -34.09 0.34
CA ILE A 897 -5.52 -34.67 1.21
C ILE A 897 -4.93 -35.06 2.58
N LYS A 898 -3.82 -35.80 2.60
CA LYS A 898 -3.14 -36.17 3.86
C LYS A 898 -2.71 -34.94 4.67
N SER A 899 -2.19 -33.91 4.00
CA SER A 899 -1.79 -32.67 4.67
C SER A 899 -2.99 -31.92 5.23
N ALA A 900 -4.12 -31.87 4.50
CA ALA A 900 -5.36 -31.25 4.94
C ALA A 900 -5.95 -31.98 6.15
N ILE A 901 -5.97 -33.33 6.14
CA ILE A 901 -6.41 -34.14 7.28
C ILE A 901 -5.54 -33.85 8.50
N LYS A 902 -4.21 -33.81 8.33
CA LYS A 902 -3.27 -33.52 9.43
C LYS A 902 -3.50 -32.12 10.03
N VAL A 903 -3.71 -31.11 9.18
CA VAL A 903 -4.01 -29.74 9.61
C VAL A 903 -5.35 -29.67 10.33
N ALA A 904 -6.39 -30.28 9.78
CA ALA A 904 -7.72 -30.29 10.37
C ALA A 904 -7.78 -31.05 11.72
N GLN A 905 -7.02 -32.14 11.85
CA GLN A 905 -6.88 -32.87 13.13
C GLN A 905 -6.12 -32.03 14.17
N LYS A 906 -4.99 -31.43 13.79
CA LYS A 906 -4.22 -30.55 14.68
C LYS A 906 -5.03 -29.32 15.12
N GLY A 907 -5.85 -28.79 14.22
CA GLY A 907 -6.84 -27.75 14.52
C GLY A 907 -7.83 -28.19 15.59
N LYS A 908 -8.43 -29.38 15.46
CA LYS A 908 -9.33 -29.96 16.47
C LYS A 908 -8.67 -30.18 17.83
N ASP A 909 -7.44 -30.68 17.86
CA ASP A 909 -6.71 -30.88 19.13
C ASP A 909 -6.44 -29.53 19.81
N SER A 910 -6.07 -28.51 19.05
CA SER A 910 -5.87 -27.15 19.57
C SER A 910 -7.16 -26.47 20.03
N LEU A 911 -8.28 -26.70 19.32
CA LEU A 911 -9.60 -26.18 19.68
C LEU A 911 -10.13 -26.86 20.95
N GLY A 912 -9.92 -28.17 21.10
CA GLY A 912 -10.29 -28.91 22.31
C GLY A 912 -9.51 -28.46 23.54
N ILE A 913 -8.23 -28.10 23.38
CA ILE A 913 -7.42 -27.49 24.45
C ILE A 913 -7.91 -26.08 24.78
N LEU A 914 -8.31 -25.28 23.79
CA LEU A 914 -8.84 -23.93 24.00
C LEU A 914 -10.21 -23.95 24.70
N GLU A 915 -11.13 -24.82 24.26
CA GLU A 915 -12.43 -25.03 24.93
C GLU A 915 -12.25 -25.54 26.37
N ALA A 916 -11.27 -26.41 26.60
CA ALA A 916 -10.92 -26.82 27.96
C ALA A 916 -10.41 -25.64 28.80
N SER A 917 -9.55 -24.79 28.23
CA SER A 917 -9.03 -23.58 28.90
C SER A 917 -10.12 -22.56 29.22
N ASP A 918 -11.06 -22.31 28.30
CA ASP A 918 -12.17 -21.39 28.52
C ASP A 918 -13.16 -21.92 29.56
N ARG A 919 -13.40 -23.25 29.59
CA ARG A 919 -14.18 -23.89 30.66
C ARG A 919 -13.49 -23.78 32.02
N VAL A 920 -12.17 -23.86 32.07
CA VAL A 920 -11.38 -23.63 33.29
C VAL A 920 -11.54 -22.19 33.76
N LYS A 921 -11.36 -21.19 32.89
CA LYS A 921 -11.57 -19.77 33.23
C LYS A 921 -12.99 -19.48 33.72
N ALA A 922 -14.00 -20.07 33.06
CA ALA A 922 -15.40 -19.93 33.48
C ALA A 922 -15.66 -20.59 34.85
N MET A 923 -14.96 -21.70 35.16
CA MET A 923 -14.99 -22.31 36.49
C MET A 923 -14.28 -21.46 37.52
N GLU A 924 -13.12 -20.89 37.22
CA GLU A 924 -12.39 -19.96 38.11
C GLU A 924 -13.24 -18.75 38.48
N LEU A 925 -13.95 -18.16 37.52
CA LEU A 925 -14.89 -17.05 37.76
C LEU A 925 -16.06 -17.45 38.68
N LYS A 926 -16.58 -18.67 38.52
CA LYS A 926 -17.63 -19.21 39.42
C LYS A 926 -17.09 -19.47 40.81
N VAL A 927 -15.86 -20.00 40.94
CA VAL A 927 -15.19 -20.22 42.22
C VAL A 927 -14.98 -18.89 42.94
N ALA A 928 -14.47 -17.87 42.26
CA ALA A 928 -14.32 -16.53 42.82
C ALA A 928 -15.66 -15.93 43.29
N SER A 929 -16.75 -16.15 42.54
CA SER A 929 -18.09 -15.72 42.97
C SER A 929 -18.59 -16.45 44.23
N LEU A 930 -18.26 -17.74 44.36
CA LEU A 930 -18.60 -18.55 45.54
C LEU A 930 -17.78 -18.14 46.75
N GLU A 931 -16.48 -17.86 46.59
CA GLU A 931 -15.61 -17.35 47.66
C GLU A 931 -16.14 -16.04 48.23
N ASN A 932 -16.60 -15.12 47.38
CA ASN A 932 -17.23 -13.87 47.82
C ASN A 932 -18.52 -14.11 48.62
N VAL A 933 -19.34 -15.10 48.24
CA VAL A 933 -20.56 -15.47 48.98
C VAL A 933 -20.22 -16.11 50.32
N ILE A 934 -19.18 -16.95 50.37
CA ILE A 934 -18.71 -17.58 51.62
C ILE A 934 -18.17 -16.52 52.58
N HIS A 935 -17.39 -15.54 52.10
CA HIS A 935 -16.94 -14.41 52.91
C HIS A 935 -18.12 -13.61 53.47
N ALA A 936 -19.11 -13.27 52.64
CA ALA A 936 -20.31 -12.56 53.09
C ALA A 936 -21.12 -13.36 54.13
N LEU A 937 -21.19 -14.69 54.00
CA LEU A 937 -21.82 -15.57 55.00
C LEU A 937 -21.02 -15.63 56.30
N SER A 938 -19.68 -15.69 56.22
CA SER A 938 -18.79 -15.67 57.38
C SER A 938 -18.97 -14.39 58.19
N ASP A 939 -18.98 -13.23 57.53
CA ASP A 939 -19.19 -11.93 58.18
C ASP A 939 -20.58 -11.85 58.85
N ASN A 940 -21.62 -12.40 58.19
CA ASN A 940 -22.96 -12.50 58.77
C ASN A 940 -23.02 -13.43 60.00
N ILE A 941 -22.23 -14.50 60.02
CA ILE A 941 -22.14 -15.41 61.16
C ILE A 941 -21.37 -14.76 62.31
N GLU A 942 -20.26 -14.08 62.05
CA GLU A 942 -19.51 -13.34 63.07
C GLU A 942 -20.34 -12.23 63.70
N THR A 943 -21.08 -11.48 62.88
CA THR A 943 -22.00 -10.46 63.40
C THR A 943 -23.10 -11.10 64.24
N LEU A 944 -23.72 -12.21 63.81
CA LEU A 944 -24.70 -12.93 64.62
C LEU A 944 -24.10 -13.45 65.94
N LEU A 945 -22.91 -14.05 65.93
CA LEU A 945 -22.21 -14.51 67.12
C LEU A 945 -21.91 -13.37 68.08
N SER A 946 -21.49 -12.21 67.58
CA SER A 946 -21.28 -11.00 68.38
C SER A 946 -22.57 -10.51 69.04
N THR A 947 -23.70 -10.54 68.31
CA THR A 947 -25.00 -10.15 68.88
C THR A 947 -25.55 -11.16 69.90
N MET A 948 -25.24 -12.45 69.74
CA MET A 948 -25.60 -13.48 70.71
C MET A 948 -24.75 -13.37 71.98
N SER A 949 -23.44 -13.18 71.84
CA SER A 949 -22.51 -12.90 72.94
C SER A 949 -22.96 -11.70 73.77
N ALA A 950 -23.39 -10.62 73.11
CA ALA A 950 -23.89 -9.41 73.75
C ALA A 950 -25.26 -9.59 74.45
N LYS A 951 -26.01 -10.65 74.13
CA LYS A 951 -27.28 -11.00 74.80
C LYS A 951 -27.10 -11.99 75.96
N THR A 952 -25.99 -12.73 75.99
CA THR A 952 -25.68 -13.71 77.05
C THR A 952 -24.87 -13.14 78.21
N ASN A 953 -24.22 -11.99 78.02
CA ASN A 953 -23.69 -11.13 79.10
C ASN A 953 -24.77 -10.14 79.55
#